data_AF-J0Q0E9-F1
#
_entry.id   AF-J0Q0E9-F1
#
_cell.length_a   1.000
_cell.length_b   1.000
_cell.length_c   1.000
_cell.angle_alpha   90.00
_cell.angle_beta   90.00
_cell.angle_gamma   90.00
#
_symmetry.space_group_name_H-M   'P 1'
#
loop_
_entity.id
_entity.type
_entity.pdbx_description
1 polymer ?
#
loop_
_entity_poly.entity_id
_entity_poly.type
_entity_poly.pdbx_seq_one_letter_code
_entity_poly.pdbx_strand_id
1 'polypeptide(L)'
;MKNISKKNFLLCTIAGVFVFSHFSSVYANTTFLELPKVNITEGEKTLNNVNIRDRYYAVVVDGPQSVATITKAKITSEMVALGATKGGHLNATEIDAKALIKGLDITNGIINLNDSVINVKGNHESYGIVFGRTLNAHINNGQEVINKAILTNTKLLVKDGIGIIGPYSNAEVKLKNSEIRADMLLKNIISTDLDPVTFTLTADNSIVEGRTRTLQKNTTIFTLSNNSKWYLKISQYEADNDTNLFNYPLLDINQRAQSTVSILNLNNSSIIFNAPNALTQNHYKILNVGKQPQAEELQPQENRASDVAAVYNATGDAEIYFNTEWSDGLTKEQQKTDRLLIHGDVSGTTTIYFNNLSKNENPKEENAIPLNTRGLSLVQVSGKANETAFKLTNGYTTIGGFPYKYILNAYGPTSSHGRASVAQSLVGENKNFWDFRLQSATLDREAKIKALVPQAASYLVMPNAIFSAGFADVNNQNILLDSMRTTNFGANNKKRGIFSSSYGNKITLSSNRNPLQYGYGADVQYTALQTGITLAVLEAQDITTSFGLLKTYGKLAFTPKDIEGAGKSTLDKWSLAAYSSIQHNNGTYVDTLFSYGTIKGNITTALIESTTKLDNTDTLSASATIGRKLATTVEKLIFEPQAQVVYQRLMLGTLLDVDGFKVNMGNPHQWLVRVGGRLTQTMLPTKEDVTISFYSKLNMIKTFSNNKTIQIGDTFYLDSMGSSIESGLGVNIRFAQKVVLHADINYQRKLQKAGVSGINIFGGIRYYF
;
A
#
# COMPACT_ATOMS: atom_id res chain seq x y z
N MET A 1 -14.02 -44.10 -48.63
CA MET A 1 -15.35 -44.58 -48.20
C MET A 1 -15.86 -43.66 -47.10
N LYS A 2 -17.16 -43.31 -47.18
CA LYS A 2 -18.03 -42.58 -46.23
C LYS A 2 -17.57 -42.69 -44.75
N ASN A 3 -17.67 -41.70 -43.87
CA ASN A 3 -18.81 -40.79 -43.71
C ASN A 3 -18.43 -39.54 -42.89
N ILE A 4 -19.06 -38.43 -43.25
CA ILE A 4 -19.02 -37.11 -42.60
C ILE A 4 -20.00 -37.13 -41.41
N SER A 5 -19.58 -36.65 -40.24
CA SER A 5 -20.48 -36.41 -39.11
C SER A 5 -20.40 -34.94 -38.68
N LYS A 6 -21.41 -34.18 -39.14
CA LYS A 6 -21.71 -32.80 -38.75
C LYS A 6 -21.95 -32.71 -37.23
N LYS A 7 -21.33 -31.72 -36.58
CA LYS A 7 -21.82 -31.17 -35.31
C LYS A 7 -22.64 -29.94 -35.62
N ASN A 8 -23.97 -30.09 -35.61
CA ASN A 8 -24.91 -28.97 -35.50
C ASN A 8 -25.41 -28.90 -34.06
N PHE A 9 -25.38 -27.68 -33.53
CA PHE A 9 -26.13 -27.24 -32.36
C PHE A 9 -27.61 -27.57 -32.54
N LEU A 10 -28.21 -28.24 -31.55
CA LEU A 10 -29.66 -28.24 -31.36
C LEU A 10 -29.94 -27.92 -29.89
N LEU A 11 -30.65 -26.82 -29.72
CA LEU A 11 -31.23 -26.32 -28.48
C LEU A 11 -32.37 -27.27 -28.08
N CYS A 12 -32.25 -27.97 -26.96
CA CYS A 12 -33.38 -28.65 -26.31
C CYS A 12 -33.73 -27.92 -25.02
N THR A 13 -34.78 -27.13 -25.13
CA THR A 13 -35.64 -26.61 -24.07
C THR A 13 -36.16 -27.76 -23.20
N ILE A 14 -35.81 -27.76 -21.91
CA ILE A 14 -36.57 -28.48 -20.89
C ILE A 14 -37.41 -27.43 -20.17
N ALA A 15 -38.69 -27.39 -20.54
CA ALA A 15 -39.74 -26.71 -19.81
C ALA A 15 -40.01 -27.49 -18.51
N GLY A 16 -39.48 -26.99 -17.41
CA GLY A 16 -39.90 -27.36 -16.06
C GLY A 16 -41.10 -26.51 -15.66
N VAL A 17 -42.27 -27.10 -15.83
CA VAL A 17 -43.59 -26.56 -15.48
C VAL A 17 -43.69 -26.40 -13.96
N PHE A 18 -43.62 -25.15 -13.47
CA PHE A 18 -44.13 -24.77 -12.15
C PHE A 18 -45.65 -24.66 -12.25
N VAL A 19 -46.36 -25.77 -11.98
CA VAL A 19 -47.81 -25.74 -11.74
C VAL A 19 -48.05 -25.25 -10.32
N PHE A 20 -48.81 -24.17 -10.26
CA PHE A 20 -49.52 -23.63 -9.12
C PHE A 20 -50.10 -24.72 -8.20
N SER A 21 -49.68 -24.70 -6.93
CA SER A 21 -50.49 -25.17 -5.81
C SER A 21 -51.03 -23.96 -5.03
N HIS A 22 -51.93 -23.21 -5.67
CA HIS A 22 -52.93 -22.46 -4.93
C HIS A 22 -54.01 -23.46 -4.51
N PHE A 23 -54.04 -23.81 -3.21
CA PHE A 23 -55.15 -23.53 -2.31
C PHE A 23 -54.93 -24.26 -0.97
N SER A 24 -54.89 -23.46 0.09
CA SER A 24 -55.33 -23.78 1.45
C SER A 24 -54.40 -24.63 2.34
N SER A 25 -53.48 -23.96 3.03
CA SER A 25 -53.44 -24.07 4.49
C SER A 25 -53.48 -22.66 5.10
N VAL A 26 -54.71 -22.26 5.44
CA VAL A 26 -55.10 -21.28 6.46
C VAL A 26 -53.98 -20.39 7.00
N TYR A 27 -54.06 -19.13 6.61
CA TYR A 27 -53.64 -17.95 7.36
C TYR A 27 -53.54 -18.23 8.88
N ALA A 28 -52.34 -18.49 9.39
CA ALA A 28 -52.03 -18.14 10.76
C ALA A 28 -51.72 -16.65 10.75
N ASN A 29 -52.78 -15.85 10.84
CA ASN A 29 -52.70 -14.43 11.13
C ASN A 29 -52.01 -14.32 12.49
N THR A 30 -50.68 -14.16 12.55
CA THR A 30 -50.08 -13.50 13.71
C THR A 30 -50.46 -12.04 13.56
N THR A 31 -51.72 -11.73 13.87
CA THR A 31 -52.18 -10.37 14.06
C THR A 31 -51.26 -9.76 15.09
N PHE A 32 -50.39 -8.85 14.65
CA PHE A 32 -49.76 -7.92 15.57
C PHE A 32 -50.90 -7.30 16.37
N LEU A 33 -50.81 -7.33 17.70
CA LEU A 33 -51.77 -6.60 18.51
C LEU A 33 -51.60 -5.12 18.18
N GLU A 34 -52.60 -4.52 17.54
CA GLU A 34 -52.58 -3.09 17.23
C GLU A 34 -52.86 -2.29 18.49
N LEU A 35 -51.92 -1.43 18.87
CA LEU A 35 -52.03 -0.55 20.01
C LEU A 35 -51.94 0.91 19.53
N PRO A 36 -52.88 1.79 19.92
CA PRO A 36 -52.83 3.19 19.51
C PRO A 36 -51.68 3.93 20.20
N LYS A 37 -51.37 3.60 21.46
CA LYS A 37 -50.27 4.17 22.23
C LYS A 37 -49.94 3.25 23.40
N VAL A 38 -48.67 3.24 23.81
CA VAL A 38 -48.21 2.59 25.04
C VAL A 38 -47.70 3.66 25.99
N ASN A 39 -48.38 3.82 27.11
CA ASN A 39 -47.95 4.68 28.21
C ASN A 39 -47.84 3.85 29.49
N ILE A 40 -46.68 3.89 30.14
CA ILE A 40 -46.40 3.13 31.36
C ILE A 40 -45.94 4.15 32.40
N THR A 41 -46.79 4.40 33.39
CA THR A 41 -46.55 5.42 34.43
C THR A 41 -46.16 4.82 35.77
N GLU A 42 -46.36 3.51 35.95
CA GLU A 42 -46.01 2.75 37.15
C GLU A 42 -45.87 1.26 36.82
N GLY A 43 -44.91 0.59 37.45
CA GLY A 43 -44.73 -0.87 37.37
C GLY A 43 -44.04 -1.37 36.09
N GLU A 44 -43.99 -2.69 35.94
CA GLU A 44 -43.37 -3.36 34.79
C GLU A 44 -44.42 -3.82 33.77
N LYS A 45 -44.16 -3.61 32.49
CA LYS A 45 -45.02 -4.07 31.39
C LYS A 45 -44.23 -4.73 30.28
N THR A 46 -44.63 -5.94 29.91
CA THR A 46 -44.05 -6.67 28.77
C THR A 46 -45.02 -6.70 27.60
N LEU A 47 -44.52 -6.39 26.40
CA LEU A 47 -45.25 -6.44 25.14
C LEU A 47 -44.46 -7.28 24.14
N ASN A 48 -45.13 -8.18 23.43
CA ASN A 48 -44.51 -9.02 22.42
C ASN A 48 -45.38 -9.07 21.16
N ASN A 49 -44.76 -8.96 19.98
CA ASN A 49 -45.44 -9.05 18.69
C ASN A 49 -46.59 -8.02 18.53
N VAL A 50 -46.26 -6.73 18.70
CA VAL A 50 -47.23 -5.61 18.68
C VAL A 50 -46.98 -4.63 17.54
N ASN A 51 -48.05 -4.00 17.05
CA ASN A 51 -47.97 -2.90 16.07
C ASN A 51 -48.48 -1.63 16.76
N ILE A 52 -47.61 -0.64 16.95
CA ILE A 52 -47.93 0.57 17.69
C ILE A 52 -47.96 1.74 16.70
N ARG A 53 -49.10 2.43 16.65
CA ARG A 53 -49.27 3.59 15.77
C ARG A 53 -49.93 4.74 16.53
N ASP A 54 -49.14 5.77 16.81
CA ASP A 54 -49.62 7.03 17.37
C ASP A 54 -49.23 8.19 16.46
N ARG A 55 -49.90 9.34 16.57
CA ARG A 55 -49.41 10.57 15.91
C ARG A 55 -48.32 11.24 16.76
N TYR A 56 -48.44 11.21 18.08
CA TYR A 56 -47.62 12.07 18.94
C TYR A 56 -46.47 11.31 19.62
N TYR A 57 -46.78 10.29 20.39
CA TYR A 57 -45.83 9.58 21.23
C TYR A 57 -46.22 8.10 21.36
N ALA A 58 -45.61 7.25 20.52
CA ALA A 58 -46.03 5.86 20.39
C ALA A 58 -45.75 5.02 21.65
N VAL A 59 -44.56 5.14 22.23
CA VAL A 59 -44.19 4.47 23.50
C VAL A 59 -43.58 5.48 24.47
N VAL A 60 -44.16 5.60 25.66
CA VAL A 60 -43.64 6.40 26.78
C VAL A 60 -43.53 5.52 28.02
N VAL A 61 -42.34 5.51 28.63
CA VAL A 61 -42.12 4.99 29.97
C VAL A 61 -41.82 6.16 30.90
N ASP A 62 -42.76 6.46 31.79
CA ASP A 62 -42.71 7.60 32.71
C ASP A 62 -42.63 7.12 34.16
N GLY A 63 -41.64 7.58 34.91
CA GLY A 63 -41.54 7.36 36.36
C GLY A 63 -40.40 6.41 36.79
N PRO A 64 -39.90 6.55 38.03
CA PRO A 64 -38.64 5.95 38.49
C PRO A 64 -38.69 4.44 38.72
N GLN A 65 -39.88 3.84 38.77
CA GLN A 65 -40.11 2.40 38.94
C GLN A 65 -40.79 1.79 37.71
N SER A 66 -40.87 2.55 36.61
CA SER A 66 -41.57 2.15 35.39
C SER A 66 -40.60 1.46 34.44
N VAL A 67 -40.88 0.20 34.11
CA VAL A 67 -40.06 -0.61 33.20
C VAL A 67 -40.93 -1.15 32.08
N ALA A 68 -40.49 -0.96 30.83
CA ALA A 68 -41.13 -1.55 29.67
C ALA A 68 -40.19 -2.53 28.99
N THR A 69 -40.67 -3.74 28.72
CA THR A 69 -39.97 -4.73 27.89
C THR A 69 -40.77 -4.97 26.62
N ILE A 70 -40.24 -4.58 25.46
CA ILE A 70 -40.93 -4.72 24.17
C ILE A 70 -40.13 -5.62 23.23
N THR A 71 -40.70 -6.73 22.79
CA THR A 71 -40.08 -7.63 21.80
C THR A 71 -40.89 -7.69 20.52
N LYS A 72 -40.22 -7.66 19.37
CA LYS A 72 -40.85 -7.80 18.03
C LYS A 72 -41.97 -6.78 17.82
N ALA A 73 -41.61 -5.51 17.67
CA ALA A 73 -42.61 -4.46 17.47
C ALA A 73 -42.38 -3.66 16.21
N LYS A 74 -43.48 -3.32 15.53
CA LYS A 74 -43.49 -2.31 14.47
C LYS A 74 -44.08 -1.03 15.05
N ILE A 75 -43.33 0.06 14.96
CA ILE A 75 -43.72 1.33 15.57
C ILE A 75 -43.77 2.41 14.49
N THR A 76 -44.86 3.16 14.42
CA THR A 76 -44.99 4.32 13.55
C THR A 76 -45.47 5.51 14.37
N SER A 77 -44.74 6.63 14.30
CA SER A 77 -45.09 7.88 14.96
C SER A 77 -44.86 9.08 14.05
N GLU A 78 -45.73 10.09 14.11
CA GLU A 78 -45.49 11.36 13.42
C GLU A 78 -44.58 12.28 14.24
N MET A 79 -44.42 12.07 15.56
CA MET A 79 -43.51 12.86 16.38
C MET A 79 -42.46 11.99 17.07
N VAL A 80 -42.81 11.24 18.12
CA VAL A 80 -41.84 10.45 18.91
C VAL A 80 -42.13 8.95 18.84
N ALA A 81 -41.15 8.14 18.47
CA ALA A 81 -41.30 6.68 18.49
C ALA A 81 -41.16 6.10 19.90
N LEU A 82 -40.05 6.34 20.59
CA LEU A 82 -39.73 5.73 21.88
C LEU A 82 -39.27 6.78 22.91
N GLY A 83 -39.79 6.68 24.12
CA GLY A 83 -39.56 7.65 25.19
C GLY A 83 -39.30 7.06 26.56
N ALA A 84 -38.38 7.68 27.29
CA ALA A 84 -38.12 7.39 28.69
C ALA A 84 -37.99 8.71 29.48
N THR A 85 -38.88 8.91 30.46
CA THR A 85 -38.96 10.13 31.26
C THR A 85 -39.06 9.85 32.76
N LYS A 86 -38.64 10.81 33.59
CA LYS A 86 -38.75 10.78 35.06
C LYS A 86 -38.20 9.51 35.74
N GLY A 87 -37.16 8.93 35.18
CA GLY A 87 -36.51 7.70 35.64
C GLY A 87 -37.01 6.42 34.96
N GLY A 88 -37.80 6.52 33.88
CA GLY A 88 -38.32 5.36 33.17
C GLY A 88 -37.24 4.54 32.45
N HIS A 89 -37.47 3.23 32.33
CA HIS A 89 -36.57 2.29 31.67
C HIS A 89 -37.28 1.52 30.56
N LEU A 90 -36.78 1.63 29.33
CA LEU A 90 -37.28 0.89 28.17
C LEU A 90 -36.23 -0.11 27.69
N ASN A 91 -36.54 -1.39 27.76
CA ASN A 91 -35.80 -2.46 27.10
C ASN A 91 -36.59 -2.91 25.87
N ALA A 92 -36.02 -2.78 24.68
CA ALA A 92 -36.69 -3.19 23.46
C ALA A 92 -35.78 -4.03 22.55
N THR A 93 -36.34 -5.03 21.89
CA THR A 93 -35.60 -5.97 21.03
C THR A 93 -36.40 -6.29 19.77
N GLU A 94 -35.74 -6.39 18.62
CA GLU A 94 -36.38 -6.61 17.31
C GLU A 94 -37.43 -5.53 16.99
N ILE A 95 -37.04 -4.25 17.09
CA ILE A 95 -37.93 -3.11 16.83
C ILE A 95 -37.70 -2.56 15.41
N ASP A 96 -38.76 -2.41 14.61
CA ASP A 96 -38.78 -1.62 13.37
C ASP A 96 -39.62 -0.35 13.61
N ALA A 97 -38.94 0.77 13.89
CA ALA A 97 -39.60 2.03 14.20
C ALA A 97 -39.41 3.07 13.08
N LYS A 98 -40.48 3.81 12.80
CA LYS A 98 -40.49 4.97 11.90
C LYS A 98 -41.04 6.18 12.62
N ALA A 99 -40.26 7.25 12.69
CA ALA A 99 -40.65 8.54 13.25
C ALA A 99 -40.42 9.66 12.24
N LEU A 100 -41.16 10.78 12.33
CA LEU A 100 -40.85 11.97 11.54
C LEU A 100 -39.95 12.96 12.28
N ILE A 101 -40.10 13.10 13.61
CA ILE A 101 -39.37 14.12 14.39
C ILE A 101 -38.32 13.51 15.33
N LYS A 102 -38.68 12.56 16.20
CA LYS A 102 -37.77 11.96 17.20
C LYS A 102 -37.82 10.45 17.16
N GLY A 103 -36.67 9.82 16.98
CA GLY A 103 -36.52 8.37 17.19
C GLY A 103 -36.67 8.04 18.67
N LEU A 104 -35.73 8.54 19.47
CA LEU A 104 -35.63 8.33 20.90
C LEU A 104 -35.69 9.67 21.63
N ASP A 105 -36.51 9.78 22.67
CA ASP A 105 -36.65 10.98 23.49
C ASP A 105 -36.43 10.62 24.96
N ILE A 106 -35.29 11.09 25.50
CA ILE A 106 -34.80 10.73 26.83
C ILE A 106 -34.73 11.99 27.67
N THR A 107 -35.54 12.05 28.72
CA THR A 107 -35.57 13.19 29.67
C THR A 107 -35.61 12.63 31.09
N ASN A 108 -34.44 12.28 31.62
CA ASN A 108 -34.26 11.42 32.79
C ASN A 108 -34.82 10.01 32.52
N GLY A 109 -34.05 9.14 31.87
CA GLY A 109 -34.43 7.76 31.60
C GLY A 109 -33.35 6.94 30.88
N ILE A 110 -33.62 5.64 30.72
CA ILE A 110 -32.76 4.70 30.00
C ILE A 110 -33.55 4.05 28.87
N ILE A 111 -33.02 4.10 27.65
CA ILE A 111 -33.52 3.31 26.51
C ILE A 111 -32.42 2.34 26.07
N ASN A 112 -32.75 1.06 26.04
CA ASN A 112 -31.90 -0.04 25.60
C ASN A 112 -32.55 -0.75 24.40
N LEU A 113 -31.89 -0.72 23.24
CA LEU A 113 -32.34 -1.38 22.03
C LEU A 113 -31.37 -2.48 21.61
N ASN A 114 -31.93 -3.64 21.28
CA ASN A 114 -31.19 -4.76 20.70
C ASN A 114 -31.81 -5.16 19.36
N ASP A 115 -30.98 -5.51 18.37
CA ASP A 115 -31.43 -6.06 17.08
C ASP A 115 -32.51 -5.22 16.38
N SER A 116 -32.37 -3.88 16.43
CA SER A 116 -33.44 -2.95 16.05
C SER A 116 -33.05 -2.01 14.91
N VAL A 117 -34.05 -1.44 14.24
CA VAL A 117 -33.89 -0.41 13.22
C VAL A 117 -34.84 0.73 13.52
N ILE A 118 -34.27 1.92 13.75
CA ILE A 118 -35.01 3.16 13.99
C ILE A 118 -34.73 4.09 12.82
N ASN A 119 -35.77 4.42 12.06
CA ASN A 119 -35.68 5.29 10.90
C ASN A 119 -36.42 6.59 11.17
N VAL A 120 -35.69 7.70 11.23
CA VAL A 120 -36.27 9.03 11.40
C VAL A 120 -36.24 9.73 10.06
N LYS A 121 -37.43 9.97 9.49
CA LYS A 121 -37.64 10.54 8.17
C LYS A 121 -38.33 11.90 8.27
N GLY A 122 -37.55 12.95 8.32
CA GLY A 122 -38.02 14.32 8.16
C GLY A 122 -36.91 15.23 7.63
N ASN A 123 -37.00 16.52 7.89
CA ASN A 123 -36.04 17.53 7.46
C ASN A 123 -34.91 17.72 8.50
N HIS A 124 -34.22 18.86 8.44
CA HIS A 124 -33.16 19.26 9.38
C HIS A 124 -33.58 19.30 10.87
N GLU A 125 -34.89 19.31 11.18
CA GLU A 125 -35.44 19.23 12.54
C GLU A 125 -35.82 17.79 12.95
N SER A 126 -35.27 16.79 12.26
CA SER A 126 -35.39 15.39 12.65
C SER A 126 -34.23 14.98 13.54
N TYR A 127 -34.55 14.25 14.61
CA TYR A 127 -33.63 13.88 15.66
C TYR A 127 -33.64 12.36 15.89
N GLY A 128 -32.46 11.75 15.88
CA GLY A 128 -32.30 10.35 16.24
C GLY A 128 -32.53 10.13 17.74
N ILE A 129 -31.71 10.78 18.55
CA ILE A 129 -31.76 10.76 20.02
C ILE A 129 -31.86 12.20 20.52
N VAL A 130 -32.87 12.48 21.32
CA VAL A 130 -33.06 13.76 22.00
C VAL A 130 -32.80 13.56 23.49
N PHE A 131 -31.84 14.32 24.03
CA PHE A 131 -31.66 14.44 25.47
C PHE A 131 -32.28 15.75 25.95
N GLY A 132 -33.52 15.68 26.41
CA GLY A 132 -34.38 16.82 26.76
C GLY A 132 -34.07 17.45 28.12
N ARG A 133 -34.71 18.59 28.41
CA ARG A 133 -34.58 19.28 29.70
C ARG A 133 -35.41 18.57 30.78
N THR A 134 -34.75 18.04 31.79
CA THR A 134 -35.40 17.58 33.01
C THR A 134 -35.76 18.78 33.89
N LEU A 135 -37.05 18.96 34.20
CA LEU A 135 -37.50 20.01 35.10
C LEU A 135 -37.27 19.59 36.56
N ASN A 136 -36.80 20.50 37.41
CA ASN A 136 -36.54 20.24 38.84
C ASN A 136 -37.78 19.68 39.58
N ALA A 137 -38.99 20.11 39.19
CA ALA A 137 -40.24 19.58 39.74
C ALA A 137 -40.47 18.07 39.49
N HIS A 138 -39.70 17.46 38.58
CA HIS A 138 -39.78 16.04 38.22
C HIS A 138 -38.58 15.23 38.72
N ILE A 139 -37.75 15.79 39.60
CA ILE A 139 -36.61 15.12 40.24
C ILE A 139 -36.97 14.95 41.71
N ASN A 140 -37.07 13.70 42.19
CA ASN A 140 -37.28 13.45 43.61
C ASN A 140 -36.02 13.84 44.40
N ASN A 141 -36.18 14.27 45.67
CA ASN A 141 -35.04 14.63 46.51
C ASN A 141 -34.03 13.48 46.61
N GLY A 142 -32.79 13.73 46.19
CA GLY A 142 -31.70 12.75 46.17
C GLY A 142 -31.67 11.83 44.94
N GLN A 143 -32.58 11.99 43.97
CA GLN A 143 -32.59 11.21 42.73
C GLN A 143 -31.54 11.72 41.74
N GLU A 144 -30.66 10.82 41.28
CA GLU A 144 -29.72 11.11 40.20
C GLU A 144 -30.43 11.17 38.84
N VAL A 145 -30.14 12.19 38.04
CA VAL A 145 -30.67 12.32 36.67
C VAL A 145 -29.84 11.45 35.74
N ILE A 146 -30.46 10.41 35.18
CA ILE A 146 -29.80 9.47 34.27
C ILE A 146 -30.32 9.69 32.86
N ASN A 147 -29.44 9.93 31.89
CA ASN A 147 -29.84 10.01 30.48
C ASN A 147 -28.98 9.06 29.67
N LYS A 148 -29.55 7.94 29.22
CA LYS A 148 -28.76 6.88 28.62
C LYS A 148 -29.46 6.18 27.46
N ALA A 149 -28.76 6.12 26.33
CA ALA A 149 -29.15 5.28 25.19
C ALA A 149 -28.12 4.15 25.01
N ILE A 150 -28.59 2.91 24.97
CA ILE A 150 -27.76 1.72 24.75
C ILE A 150 -28.28 1.04 23.49
N LEU A 151 -27.41 0.86 22.49
CA LEU A 151 -27.77 0.31 21.19
C LEU A 151 -26.85 -0.87 20.88
N THR A 152 -27.40 -2.09 20.86
CA THR A 152 -26.67 -3.31 20.47
C THR A 152 -27.23 -3.86 19.17
N ASN A 153 -26.38 -4.14 18.19
CA ASN A 153 -26.79 -4.61 16.85
C ASN A 153 -27.96 -3.79 16.25
N THR A 154 -27.91 -2.47 16.45
CA THR A 154 -29.05 -1.59 16.17
C THR A 154 -28.65 -0.46 15.21
N LYS A 155 -29.53 -0.12 14.28
CA LYS A 155 -29.32 0.95 13.31
C LYS A 155 -30.25 2.12 13.58
N LEU A 156 -29.67 3.28 13.86
CA LEU A 156 -30.36 4.56 13.96
C LEU A 156 -30.03 5.39 12.71
N LEU A 157 -31.03 5.58 11.85
CA LEU A 157 -30.88 6.21 10.55
C LEU A 157 -31.66 7.53 10.53
N VAL A 158 -30.95 8.65 10.37
CA VAL A 158 -31.49 10.02 10.40
C VAL A 158 -30.98 10.78 9.17
N LYS A 159 -31.45 10.41 7.99
CA LYS A 159 -30.82 10.74 6.71
C LYS A 159 -30.49 12.23 6.54
N ASP A 160 -31.46 13.10 6.80
CA ASP A 160 -31.39 14.54 6.51
C ASP A 160 -31.40 15.41 7.78
N GLY A 161 -31.19 14.79 8.96
CA GLY A 161 -31.30 15.44 10.27
C GLY A 161 -30.12 15.18 11.22
N ILE A 162 -30.38 15.36 12.51
CA ILE A 162 -29.38 15.29 13.58
C ILE A 162 -29.48 13.95 14.30
N GLY A 163 -28.38 13.20 14.37
CA GLY A 163 -28.32 11.91 15.06
C GLY A 163 -28.58 12.04 16.55
N ILE A 164 -27.94 13.03 17.20
CA ILE A 164 -28.03 13.27 18.64
C ILE A 164 -28.14 14.79 18.88
N ILE A 165 -29.18 15.20 19.59
CA ILE A 165 -29.34 16.60 20.02
C ILE A 165 -29.33 16.69 21.55
N GLY A 166 -28.63 17.71 22.05
CA GLY A 166 -28.43 17.93 23.48
C GLY A 166 -26.99 17.66 23.94
N PRO A 167 -26.78 17.33 25.22
CA PRO A 167 -27.80 17.18 26.25
C PRO A 167 -28.01 18.47 27.08
N TYR A 168 -29.14 18.56 27.80
CA TYR A 168 -29.40 19.60 28.82
C TYR A 168 -28.79 19.27 30.19
N SER A 169 -28.39 18.02 30.40
CA SER A 169 -27.75 17.46 31.61
C SER A 169 -26.76 16.38 31.17
N ASN A 170 -26.01 15.75 32.08
CA ASN A 170 -25.09 14.68 31.66
C ASN A 170 -25.81 13.55 30.92
N ALA A 171 -25.23 13.06 29.82
CA ALA A 171 -25.84 12.02 29.00
C ALA A 171 -24.81 11.06 28.37
N GLU A 172 -25.23 9.83 28.16
CA GLU A 172 -24.38 8.75 27.66
C GLU A 172 -25.06 7.98 26.51
N VAL A 173 -24.31 7.73 25.44
CA VAL A 173 -24.69 6.84 24.34
C VAL A 173 -23.67 5.72 24.21
N LYS A 174 -24.13 4.48 24.28
CA LYS A 174 -23.31 3.27 24.09
C LYS A 174 -23.74 2.52 22.84
N LEU A 175 -22.79 2.24 21.95
CA LEU A 175 -22.99 1.47 20.72
C LEU A 175 -22.14 0.21 20.78
N LYS A 176 -22.75 -0.94 20.47
CA LYS A 176 -22.05 -2.20 20.26
C LYS A 176 -22.57 -2.88 19.01
N ASN A 177 -21.72 -3.07 18.00
CA ASN A 177 -22.13 -3.58 16.69
C ASN A 177 -23.26 -2.75 16.04
N SER A 178 -23.30 -1.44 16.31
CA SER A 178 -24.44 -0.58 15.98
C SER A 178 -24.04 0.56 15.05
N GLU A 179 -25.03 1.20 14.44
CA GLU A 179 -24.81 2.30 13.49
C GLU A 179 -25.67 3.53 13.87
N ILE A 180 -25.05 4.71 13.98
CA ILE A 180 -25.75 6.00 13.93
C ILE A 180 -25.34 6.69 12.63
N ARG A 181 -26.28 6.85 11.70
CA ARG A 181 -26.03 7.57 10.44
C ARG A 181 -26.93 8.78 10.32
N ALA A 182 -26.33 9.96 10.35
CA ALA A 182 -27.05 11.22 10.32
C ALA A 182 -26.35 12.26 9.43
N ASP A 183 -27.05 13.32 9.03
CA ASP A 183 -26.43 14.47 8.36
C ASP A 183 -25.46 15.20 9.31
N MET A 184 -25.94 15.47 10.52
CA MET A 184 -25.13 15.88 11.67
C MET A 184 -25.15 14.78 12.72
N LEU A 185 -24.00 14.38 13.25
CA LEU A 185 -23.94 13.35 14.29
C LEU A 185 -24.41 13.91 15.64
N LEU A 186 -23.90 15.08 16.03
CA LEU A 186 -24.16 15.69 17.33
C LEU A 186 -24.33 17.21 17.21
N LYS A 187 -25.37 17.76 17.84
CA LYS A 187 -25.55 19.20 18.05
C LYS A 187 -25.86 19.48 19.53
N ASN A 188 -25.00 20.24 20.20
CA ASN A 188 -25.33 20.74 21.53
C ASN A 188 -26.43 21.80 21.45
N ILE A 189 -27.21 21.89 22.52
CA ILE A 189 -28.28 22.88 22.64
C ILE A 189 -27.73 24.17 23.21
N ILE A 190 -28.07 25.30 22.56
CA ILE A 190 -27.69 26.64 23.01
C ILE A 190 -28.69 27.09 24.07
N SER A 191 -28.21 27.30 25.30
CA SER A 191 -28.99 27.89 26.39
C SER A 191 -28.05 28.69 27.30
N THR A 192 -28.44 29.93 27.57
CA THR A 192 -27.69 30.87 28.42
C THR A 192 -27.60 30.40 29.86
N ASP A 193 -28.64 29.71 30.35
CA ASP A 193 -28.82 29.41 31.78
C ASP A 193 -28.42 27.97 32.18
N LEU A 194 -27.61 27.29 31.36
CA LEU A 194 -27.17 25.91 31.66
C LEU A 194 -25.74 25.86 32.15
N ASP A 195 -25.55 25.13 33.26
CA ASP A 195 -24.25 24.68 33.73
C ASP A 195 -23.53 23.82 32.67
N PRO A 196 -22.18 23.79 32.69
CA PRO A 196 -21.41 22.86 31.86
C PRO A 196 -21.86 21.41 32.00
N VAL A 197 -22.18 20.76 30.88
CA VAL A 197 -22.60 19.35 30.86
C VAL A 197 -21.59 18.45 30.15
N THR A 198 -21.61 17.17 30.52
CA THR A 198 -20.80 16.13 29.89
C THR A 198 -21.64 15.20 29.03
N PHE A 199 -21.25 15.05 27.77
CA PHE A 199 -21.78 14.05 26.86
C PHE A 199 -20.71 13.00 26.54
N THR A 200 -21.07 11.72 26.70
CA THR A 200 -20.17 10.60 26.41
C THR A 200 -20.76 9.71 25.33
N LEU A 201 -20.02 9.51 24.23
CA LEU A 201 -20.31 8.53 23.20
C LEU A 201 -19.25 7.43 23.23
N THR A 202 -19.66 6.19 23.49
CA THR A 202 -18.80 5.01 23.43
C THR A 202 -19.26 4.10 22.29
N ALA A 203 -18.39 3.86 21.31
CA ALA A 203 -18.65 3.00 20.17
C ALA A 203 -17.70 1.80 20.17
N ASP A 204 -18.26 0.58 20.15
CA ASP A 204 -17.54 -0.68 20.09
C ASP A 204 -17.96 -1.44 18.82
N ASN A 205 -17.02 -1.69 17.90
CA ASN A 205 -17.27 -2.24 16.57
C ASN A 205 -18.50 -1.62 15.87
N SER A 206 -18.57 -0.29 15.92
CA SER A 206 -19.77 0.48 15.56
C SER A 206 -19.44 1.60 14.58
N ILE A 207 -20.46 2.09 13.87
CA ILE A 207 -20.33 3.16 12.88
C ILE A 207 -21.06 4.40 13.37
N VAL A 208 -20.39 5.55 13.31
CA VAL A 208 -21.01 6.86 13.51
C VAL A 208 -20.71 7.74 12.30
N GLU A 209 -21.70 8.49 11.83
CA GLU A 209 -21.57 9.35 10.64
C GLU A 209 -22.21 10.71 10.87
N GLY A 210 -21.53 11.76 10.42
CA GLY A 210 -21.96 13.15 10.52
C GLY A 210 -20.95 14.05 11.25
N ARG A 211 -21.10 15.37 11.09
CA ARG A 211 -20.31 16.37 11.83
C ARG A 211 -20.77 16.53 13.28
N THR A 212 -19.93 17.13 14.12
CA THR A 212 -20.31 17.54 15.48
C THR A 212 -20.26 19.06 15.64
N ARG A 213 -21.26 19.64 16.29
CA ARG A 213 -21.29 21.06 16.68
C ARG A 213 -21.50 21.14 18.18
N THR A 214 -20.43 21.45 18.92
CA THR A 214 -20.41 21.44 20.38
C THR A 214 -20.13 22.83 20.96
N LEU A 215 -20.53 23.05 22.20
CA LEU A 215 -20.26 24.29 22.93
C LEU A 215 -18.96 24.15 23.72
N GLN A 216 -18.11 25.18 23.71
CA GLN A 216 -16.81 25.16 24.42
C GLN A 216 -16.94 24.94 25.93
N LYS A 217 -18.04 25.40 26.55
CA LYS A 217 -18.31 25.19 27.98
C LYS A 217 -18.60 23.72 28.30
N ASN A 218 -19.13 22.94 27.36
CA ASN A 218 -19.49 21.54 27.56
C ASN A 218 -18.29 20.61 27.32
N THR A 219 -18.36 19.43 27.91
CA THR A 219 -17.38 18.35 27.70
C THR A 219 -18.00 17.27 26.83
N THR A 220 -17.49 17.09 25.62
CA THR A 220 -17.91 16.03 24.68
C THR A 220 -16.80 15.00 24.55
N ILE A 221 -17.05 13.78 25.02
CA ILE A 221 -16.09 12.66 25.05
C ILE A 221 -16.51 11.61 24.03
N PHE A 222 -15.64 11.35 23.05
CA PHE A 222 -15.82 10.27 22.08
C PHE A 222 -14.80 9.18 22.33
N THR A 223 -15.27 7.95 22.48
CA THR A 223 -14.44 6.75 22.60
C THR A 223 -14.83 5.77 21.50
N LEU A 224 -13.94 5.57 20.53
CA LEU A 224 -14.11 4.61 19.44
C LEU A 224 -13.18 3.43 19.68
N SER A 225 -13.75 2.23 19.76
CA SER A 225 -13.04 0.99 20.09
C SER A 225 -13.36 -0.13 19.09
N ASN A 226 -12.41 -1.05 18.91
CA ASN A 226 -12.58 -2.32 18.19
C ASN A 226 -13.15 -2.18 16.77
N ASN A 227 -12.38 -1.62 15.84
CA ASN A 227 -12.75 -1.39 14.44
C ASN A 227 -13.99 -0.47 14.27
N SER A 228 -14.23 0.41 15.25
CA SER A 228 -15.26 1.44 15.10
C SER A 228 -14.82 2.50 14.09
N LYS A 229 -15.80 3.09 13.40
CA LYS A 229 -15.55 4.05 12.31
C LYS A 229 -16.37 5.30 12.48
N TRP A 230 -15.71 6.45 12.41
CA TRP A 230 -16.36 7.75 12.31
C TRP A 230 -16.20 8.33 10.91
N TYR A 231 -17.31 8.39 10.17
CA TYR A 231 -17.38 9.04 8.85
C TYR A 231 -17.71 10.52 9.00
N LEU A 232 -16.70 11.37 8.86
CA LEU A 232 -16.81 12.81 8.99
C LEU A 232 -17.25 13.44 7.65
N LYS A 233 -18.42 14.06 7.64
CA LYS A 233 -18.96 14.75 6.45
C LYS A 233 -19.43 16.15 6.80
N ILE A 234 -19.54 16.98 5.75
CA ILE A 234 -20.13 18.31 5.86
C ILE A 234 -21.64 18.10 5.77
N SER A 235 -22.38 18.68 6.71
CA SER A 235 -23.85 18.64 6.71
C SER A 235 -24.39 19.30 5.45
N GLN A 236 -25.38 18.70 4.80
CA GLN A 236 -26.06 19.29 3.64
C GLN A 236 -27.25 20.15 4.03
N TYR A 237 -27.79 19.96 5.24
CA TYR A 237 -29.08 20.52 5.65
C TYR A 237 -29.04 21.39 6.91
N GLU A 238 -27.88 21.72 7.46
CA GLU A 238 -27.79 22.55 8.66
C GLU A 238 -28.18 24.02 8.41
N ALA A 239 -29.25 24.42 9.08
CA ALA A 239 -29.76 25.79 9.08
C ALA A 239 -28.86 26.75 9.88
N ASP A 240 -28.78 28.00 9.42
CA ASP A 240 -28.15 29.12 10.13
C ASP A 240 -29.02 29.62 11.30
N ASN A 241 -30.35 29.49 11.16
CA ASN A 241 -31.33 29.85 12.18
C ASN A 241 -32.42 28.78 12.28
N ASP A 242 -32.61 28.21 13.48
CA ASP A 242 -33.51 27.08 13.78
C ASP A 242 -35.01 27.49 13.88
N THR A 243 -35.44 28.58 13.25
CA THR A 243 -36.80 29.14 13.42
C THR A 243 -37.74 28.95 12.22
N ASN A 244 -37.26 28.42 11.08
CA ASN A 244 -38.06 28.27 9.86
C ASN A 244 -37.99 26.84 9.26
N LEU A 245 -39.12 26.13 9.32
CA LEU A 245 -39.28 24.73 8.89
C LEU A 245 -39.13 24.48 7.37
N PHE A 246 -39.48 25.46 6.54
CA PHE A 246 -39.69 25.26 5.09
C PHE A 246 -38.78 26.12 4.19
N ASN A 247 -38.15 27.16 4.74
CA ASN A 247 -37.21 28.01 4.00
C ASN A 247 -36.17 28.60 4.95
N TYR A 248 -35.05 27.90 5.10
CA TYR A 248 -33.97 28.28 6.01
C TYR A 248 -32.67 28.50 5.22
N PRO A 249 -31.95 29.61 5.45
CA PRO A 249 -30.61 29.75 4.93
C PRO A 249 -29.70 28.69 5.57
N LEU A 250 -28.85 28.07 4.76
CA LEU A 250 -27.84 27.15 5.26
C LEU A 250 -26.73 27.94 5.96
N LEU A 251 -26.21 27.37 7.05
CA LEU A 251 -25.03 27.89 7.72
C LEU A 251 -23.86 27.96 6.73
N ASP A 252 -22.99 28.95 6.89
CA ASP A 252 -21.79 29.11 6.06
C ASP A 252 -21.01 27.79 5.95
N ILE A 253 -20.54 27.49 4.73
CA ILE A 253 -19.90 26.21 4.43
C ILE A 253 -18.61 26.02 5.22
N ASN A 254 -17.86 27.09 5.52
CA ASN A 254 -16.64 26.99 6.33
C ASN A 254 -16.97 26.62 7.78
N GLN A 255 -18.12 27.08 8.29
CA GLN A 255 -18.59 26.68 9.62
C GLN A 255 -19.11 25.23 9.62
N ARG A 256 -19.81 24.81 8.55
CA ARG A 256 -20.26 23.42 8.37
C ARG A 256 -19.13 22.42 8.16
N ALA A 257 -17.99 22.89 7.66
CA ALA A 257 -16.79 22.08 7.48
C ALA A 257 -16.04 21.78 8.79
N GLN A 258 -16.38 22.45 9.90
CA GLN A 258 -15.75 22.23 11.19
C GLN A 258 -16.52 21.23 12.04
N SER A 259 -15.79 20.34 12.72
CA SER A 259 -16.34 19.49 13.78
C SER A 259 -15.54 19.68 15.05
N THR A 260 -16.20 19.59 16.21
CA THR A 260 -15.55 19.84 17.50
C THR A 260 -15.94 18.78 18.53
N VAL A 261 -14.94 18.21 19.21
CA VAL A 261 -15.09 17.34 20.39
C VAL A 261 -14.08 17.75 21.47
N SER A 262 -14.35 17.46 22.73
CA SER A 262 -13.46 17.86 23.83
C SER A 262 -12.38 16.81 24.09
N ILE A 263 -12.74 15.53 24.06
CA ILE A 263 -11.82 14.41 24.26
C ILE A 263 -12.11 13.34 23.21
N LEU A 264 -11.06 12.83 22.57
CA LEU A 264 -11.14 11.78 21.57
C LEU A 264 -10.20 10.63 21.94
N ASN A 265 -10.79 9.46 22.21
CA ASN A 265 -10.09 8.22 22.43
C ASN A 265 -10.30 7.30 21.21
N LEU A 266 -9.22 7.04 20.47
CA LEU A 266 -9.22 6.26 19.24
C LEU A 266 -8.45 4.95 19.46
N ASN A 267 -9.17 3.86 19.70
CA ASN A 267 -8.61 2.57 20.09
C ASN A 267 -8.90 1.52 19.02
N ASN A 268 -7.88 1.06 18.28
CA ASN A 268 -8.04 0.12 17.17
C ASN A 268 -9.17 0.54 16.20
N SER A 269 -9.28 1.82 15.87
CA SER A 269 -10.45 2.40 15.22
C SER A 269 -10.06 3.52 14.26
N SER A 270 -10.97 3.91 13.38
CA SER A 270 -10.65 4.80 12.26
C SER A 270 -11.55 6.04 12.20
N ILE A 271 -10.96 7.18 11.86
CA ILE A 271 -11.70 8.38 11.43
C ILE A 271 -11.51 8.55 9.93
N ILE A 272 -12.61 8.62 9.20
CA ILE A 272 -12.62 8.74 7.74
C ILE A 272 -13.24 10.07 7.36
N PHE A 273 -12.45 10.98 6.81
CA PHE A 273 -12.98 12.19 6.19
C PHE A 273 -13.59 11.81 4.83
N ASN A 274 -14.89 12.06 4.65
CA ASN A 274 -15.53 11.83 3.35
C ASN A 274 -14.96 12.79 2.30
N ALA A 275 -14.65 12.30 1.10
CA ALA A 275 -14.09 13.14 0.04
C ALA A 275 -14.95 14.40 -0.24
N PRO A 276 -14.32 15.58 -0.44
CA PRO A 276 -14.98 16.76 -0.95
C PRO A 276 -15.74 16.46 -2.25
N ASN A 277 -16.92 17.07 -2.41
CA ASN A 277 -17.75 16.87 -3.60
C ASN A 277 -18.55 18.15 -3.94
N ALA A 278 -19.23 18.12 -5.09
CA ALA A 278 -19.98 19.27 -5.60
C ALA A 278 -21.07 19.78 -4.63
N LEU A 279 -21.74 18.88 -3.88
CA LEU A 279 -22.79 19.27 -2.93
C LEU A 279 -22.22 20.06 -1.74
N THR A 280 -20.93 19.90 -1.45
CA THR A 280 -20.23 20.60 -0.37
C THR A 280 -19.25 21.64 -0.93
N GLN A 281 -19.47 22.12 -2.15
CA GLN A 281 -18.63 23.11 -2.83
C GLN A 281 -17.13 22.74 -2.82
N ASN A 282 -16.80 21.44 -2.89
CA ASN A 282 -15.44 20.90 -2.81
C ASN A 282 -14.64 21.37 -1.57
N HIS A 283 -15.32 21.66 -0.44
CA HIS A 283 -14.65 22.03 0.81
C HIS A 283 -14.09 20.82 1.56
N TYR A 284 -12.93 21.03 2.17
CA TYR A 284 -12.24 20.10 3.07
C TYR A 284 -12.71 20.30 4.51
N LYS A 285 -12.65 19.26 5.35
CA LYS A 285 -13.15 19.34 6.74
C LYS A 285 -12.02 19.52 7.74
N ILE A 286 -12.37 20.12 8.87
CA ILE A 286 -11.49 20.30 10.02
C ILE A 286 -12.12 19.63 11.23
N LEU A 287 -11.39 18.74 11.89
CA LEU A 287 -11.75 18.18 13.19
C LEU A 287 -10.93 18.89 14.29
N ASN A 288 -11.62 19.58 15.19
CA ASN A 288 -11.05 20.17 16.40
C ASN A 288 -11.25 19.22 17.59
N VAL A 289 -10.18 18.94 18.31
CA VAL A 289 -10.18 18.14 19.54
C VAL A 289 -9.64 19.00 20.68
N GLY A 290 -10.33 19.08 21.81
CA GLY A 290 -9.91 19.89 22.96
C GLY A 290 -10.61 21.25 23.02
N LYS A 291 -10.37 21.98 24.12
CA LYS A 291 -10.94 23.31 24.34
C LYS A 291 -10.05 24.37 23.68
N GLN A 292 -10.62 25.18 22.80
CA GLN A 292 -9.91 26.29 22.18
C GLN A 292 -9.62 27.39 23.22
N PRO A 293 -8.46 28.05 23.18
CA PRO A 293 -8.14 29.16 24.08
C PRO A 293 -9.10 30.35 23.87
N GLN A 294 -9.58 30.96 24.96
CA GLN A 294 -10.28 32.25 24.89
C GLN A 294 -9.26 33.41 24.90
N ALA A 295 -9.60 34.53 24.27
CA ALA A 295 -8.75 35.72 24.17
C ALA A 295 -8.32 36.32 25.53
N GLU A 296 -8.98 35.92 26.62
CA GLU A 296 -8.71 36.40 27.98
C GLU A 296 -7.78 35.47 28.79
N GLU A 297 -7.45 34.26 28.29
CA GLU A 297 -6.45 33.37 28.91
C GLU A 297 -5.04 33.57 28.30
N LEU A 298 -4.60 34.83 28.22
CA LEU A 298 -3.21 35.16 27.89
C LEU A 298 -2.35 35.15 29.17
N GLN A 299 -2.01 33.96 29.68
CA GLN A 299 -0.85 33.85 30.57
C GLN A 299 0.22 32.93 29.96
N PRO A 300 1.50 33.35 29.98
CA PRO A 300 2.60 32.60 29.37
C PRO A 300 2.78 31.25 30.07
N GLN A 301 2.73 30.19 29.27
CA GLN A 301 2.79 28.78 29.68
C GLN A 301 4.21 28.35 30.07
N GLU A 302 4.74 28.80 31.21
CA GLU A 302 5.99 28.25 31.76
C GLU A 302 5.78 27.29 32.94
N ASN A 303 4.59 27.25 33.56
CA ASN A 303 4.33 26.42 34.76
C ASN A 303 2.97 25.70 34.74
N ARG A 304 2.64 24.92 33.70
CA ARG A 304 1.55 23.92 33.81
C ARG A 304 2.11 22.63 34.42
N ALA A 305 1.50 22.18 35.52
CA ALA A 305 1.79 20.89 36.15
C ALA A 305 1.81 19.75 35.12
N SER A 306 2.70 18.77 35.33
CA SER A 306 2.93 17.63 34.42
C SER A 306 1.73 16.68 34.24
N ASP A 307 0.60 16.91 34.92
CA ASP A 307 -0.53 15.96 35.03
C ASP A 307 -1.81 16.40 34.29
N VAL A 308 -1.70 17.17 33.20
CA VAL A 308 -2.88 17.44 32.34
C VAL A 308 -3.13 16.21 31.46
N ALA A 309 -4.29 15.56 31.64
CA ALA A 309 -4.69 14.43 30.81
C ALA A 309 -4.76 14.82 29.32
N ALA A 310 -4.23 13.95 28.46
CA ALA A 310 -4.26 14.15 27.01
C ALA A 310 -5.71 14.18 26.50
N VAL A 311 -5.99 15.12 25.59
CA VAL A 311 -7.31 15.30 24.97
C VAL A 311 -7.50 14.42 23.74
N TYR A 312 -6.39 13.96 23.15
CA TYR A 312 -6.36 12.99 22.07
C TYR A 312 -5.53 11.78 22.51
N ASN A 313 -6.16 10.61 22.56
CA ASN A 313 -5.54 9.36 22.98
C ASN A 313 -5.68 8.32 21.89
N ALA A 314 -4.57 7.80 21.38
CA ALA A 314 -4.56 6.74 20.37
C ALA A 314 -3.94 5.46 20.94
N THR A 315 -4.63 4.33 20.80
CA THR A 315 -4.10 3.01 21.21
C THR A 315 -4.31 1.95 20.13
N GLY A 316 -3.37 1.02 20.03
CA GLY A 316 -3.38 -0.04 19.01
C GLY A 316 -3.39 0.52 17.58
N ASP A 317 -4.22 -0.05 16.72
CA ASP A 317 -4.33 0.33 15.30
C ASP A 317 -5.28 1.52 15.10
N ALA A 318 -4.88 2.69 15.62
CA ALA A 318 -5.60 3.95 15.45
C ALA A 318 -5.30 4.57 14.07
N GLU A 319 -6.34 4.89 13.29
CA GLU A 319 -6.18 5.33 11.89
C GLU A 319 -6.96 6.61 11.57
N ILE A 320 -6.40 7.47 10.72
CA ILE A 320 -7.12 8.62 10.15
C ILE A 320 -6.88 8.71 8.65
N TYR A 321 -7.96 8.89 7.88
CA TYR A 321 -7.94 9.00 6.43
C TYR A 321 -8.23 10.44 6.00
N PHE A 322 -7.25 11.12 5.43
CA PHE A 322 -7.34 12.50 4.95
C PHE A 322 -7.51 12.54 3.43
N ASN A 323 -8.27 13.52 2.93
CA ASN A 323 -8.29 13.90 1.53
C ASN A 323 -7.53 15.21 1.32
N THR A 324 -6.78 15.30 0.23
CA THR A 324 -5.98 16.50 -0.07
C THR A 324 -5.86 16.74 -1.58
N GLU A 325 -5.51 17.96 -1.95
CA GLU A 325 -4.84 18.28 -3.22
C GLU A 325 -3.39 18.70 -2.92
N TRP A 326 -2.41 17.95 -3.43
CA TRP A 326 -1.00 18.26 -3.21
C TRP A 326 -0.63 19.70 -3.58
N SER A 327 0.08 20.37 -2.66
CA SER A 327 0.68 21.68 -2.88
C SER A 327 1.92 21.84 -2.01
N ASP A 328 2.93 22.58 -2.48
CA ASP A 328 4.14 22.90 -1.72
C ASP A 328 4.23 24.41 -1.43
N GLY A 329 4.50 24.78 -0.18
CA GLY A 329 4.80 26.15 0.23
C GLY A 329 3.66 27.16 0.24
N LEU A 330 2.42 26.74 -0.02
CA LEU A 330 1.26 27.65 0.03
C LEU A 330 0.93 28.10 1.46
N THR A 331 0.27 29.26 1.60
CA THR A 331 -0.25 29.73 2.89
C THR A 331 -1.36 28.81 3.39
N LYS A 332 -1.60 28.80 4.70
CA LYS A 332 -2.56 27.88 5.35
C LYS A 332 -3.97 27.96 4.77
N GLU A 333 -4.41 29.13 4.28
CA GLU A 333 -5.71 29.38 3.67
C GLU A 333 -5.82 28.83 2.23
N GLN A 334 -4.70 28.69 1.53
CA GLN A 334 -4.63 28.20 0.16
C GLN A 334 -4.42 26.69 0.09
N GLN A 335 -3.99 26.08 1.19
CA GLN A 335 -3.80 24.64 1.29
C GLN A 335 -5.14 23.89 1.30
N LYS A 336 -5.30 22.97 0.36
CA LYS A 336 -6.49 22.15 0.20
C LYS A 336 -6.31 20.77 0.82
N THR A 337 -6.66 20.65 2.08
CA THR A 337 -6.48 19.40 2.85
C THR A 337 -7.49 19.32 3.98
N ASP A 338 -7.95 18.10 4.26
CA ASP A 338 -8.57 17.80 5.54
C ASP A 338 -7.56 18.02 6.67
N ARG A 339 -8.04 18.38 7.87
CA ARG A 339 -7.16 18.72 9.00
C ARG A 339 -7.66 18.18 10.34
N LEU A 340 -6.71 17.83 11.20
CA LEU A 340 -6.93 17.56 12.62
C LEU A 340 -6.22 18.63 13.45
N LEU A 341 -6.97 19.40 14.23
CA LEU A 341 -6.44 20.44 15.11
C LEU A 341 -6.69 20.04 16.57
N ILE A 342 -5.61 19.87 17.33
CA ILE A 342 -5.65 19.37 18.71
C ILE A 342 -5.25 20.50 19.65
N HIS A 343 -6.20 20.91 20.49
CA HIS A 343 -6.09 21.95 21.49
C HIS A 343 -5.82 21.35 22.87
N GLY A 344 -4.66 20.69 23.02
CA GLY A 344 -4.24 20.00 24.24
C GLY A 344 -3.17 18.95 23.96
N ASP A 345 -2.89 18.11 24.96
CA ASP A 345 -1.83 17.09 24.87
C ASP A 345 -2.31 15.85 24.09
N VAL A 346 -1.36 15.18 23.42
CA VAL A 346 -1.55 13.98 22.60
C VAL A 346 -0.81 12.81 23.24
N SER A 347 -1.49 11.66 23.31
CA SER A 347 -0.91 10.39 23.75
C SER A 347 -1.06 9.29 22.71
N GLY A 348 -0.03 8.45 22.57
CA GLY A 348 0.01 7.32 21.64
C GLY A 348 0.40 7.69 20.20
N THR A 349 0.14 6.76 19.28
CA THR A 349 0.52 6.88 17.86
C THR A 349 -0.69 6.61 16.96
N THR A 350 -0.86 7.42 15.92
CA THR A 350 -1.91 7.27 14.90
C THR A 350 -1.29 7.08 13.52
N THR A 351 -1.81 6.10 12.77
CA THR A 351 -1.44 5.87 11.37
C THR A 351 -2.30 6.77 10.47
N ILE A 352 -1.64 7.55 9.63
CA ILE A 352 -2.27 8.45 8.67
C ILE A 352 -2.31 7.78 7.30
N TYR A 353 -3.51 7.71 6.73
CA TYR A 353 -3.77 7.39 5.35
C TYR A 353 -4.13 8.65 4.59
N PHE A 354 -3.67 8.70 3.36
CA PHE A 354 -3.69 9.90 2.56
C PHE A 354 -4.28 9.59 1.18
N ASN A 355 -5.29 10.35 0.81
CA ASN A 355 -5.93 10.28 -0.49
C ASN A 355 -5.72 11.61 -1.24
N ASN A 356 -4.79 11.62 -2.20
CA ASN A 356 -4.60 12.77 -3.07
C ASN A 356 -5.60 12.78 -4.22
N LEU A 357 -6.40 13.83 -4.27
CA LEU A 357 -7.44 14.05 -5.28
C LEU A 357 -6.91 14.76 -6.52
N SER A 358 -5.73 15.41 -6.45
CA SER A 358 -5.12 16.03 -7.63
C SER A 358 -4.49 14.99 -8.54
N LYS A 359 -4.76 15.07 -9.85
CA LYS A 359 -4.11 14.20 -10.85
C LYS A 359 -2.76 14.74 -11.35
N ASN A 360 -2.43 15.99 -11.05
CA ASN A 360 -1.26 16.65 -11.61
C ASN A 360 -0.36 17.21 -10.50
N GLU A 361 0.91 16.88 -10.56
CA GLU A 361 1.97 17.71 -9.98
C GLU A 361 2.31 18.78 -11.02
N ASN A 362 2.07 20.05 -10.71
CA ASN A 362 2.69 21.13 -11.46
C ASN A 362 4.01 21.48 -10.75
N PRO A 363 5.18 21.15 -11.31
CA PRO A 363 6.44 21.65 -10.80
C PRO A 363 6.46 23.16 -11.08
N LYS A 364 6.22 23.98 -10.06
CA LYS A 364 6.55 25.41 -10.14
C LYS A 364 7.98 25.58 -9.64
N GLU A 365 8.72 26.44 -10.34
CA GLU A 365 10.05 26.88 -9.91
C GLU A 365 9.97 27.45 -8.49
N GLU A 366 10.72 26.85 -7.59
CA GLU A 366 10.71 27.18 -6.17
C GLU A 366 11.73 28.28 -5.88
N ASN A 367 11.23 29.41 -5.40
CA ASN A 367 12.02 30.28 -4.52
C ASN A 367 12.49 29.48 -3.29
N ALA A 368 13.46 29.99 -2.53
CA ALA A 368 13.86 29.37 -1.28
C ALA A 368 12.70 29.41 -0.25
N ILE A 369 11.87 28.36 -0.22
CA ILE A 369 10.75 28.22 0.72
C ILE A 369 11.29 27.55 2.01
N PRO A 370 11.07 28.13 3.20
CA PRO A 370 11.47 27.52 4.47
C PRO A 370 10.90 26.12 4.64
N LEU A 371 11.72 25.16 5.10
CA LEU A 371 11.33 23.75 5.24
C LEU A 371 10.06 23.56 6.06
N ASN A 372 9.91 24.27 7.18
CA ASN A 372 8.72 24.22 8.04
C ASN A 372 7.46 24.89 7.46
N THR A 373 7.51 25.38 6.21
CA THR A 373 6.37 25.87 5.44
C THR A 373 6.09 25.04 4.18
N ARG A 374 7.01 24.13 3.82
CA ARG A 374 6.83 23.22 2.69
C ARG A 374 5.73 22.19 2.96
N GLY A 375 5.13 21.70 1.89
CA GLY A 375 4.08 20.69 1.89
C GLY A 375 2.78 21.12 2.57
N LEU A 376 1.98 20.13 2.95
CA LEU A 376 0.64 20.30 3.52
C LEU A 376 0.65 20.03 5.02
N SER A 377 0.06 20.92 5.83
CA SER A 377 -0.14 20.68 7.26
C SER A 377 -1.39 19.84 7.49
N LEU A 378 -1.21 18.61 8.00
CA LEU A 378 -2.32 17.66 8.21
C LEU A 378 -2.82 17.68 9.65
N VAL A 379 -1.89 17.74 10.61
CA VAL A 379 -2.21 17.74 12.04
C VAL A 379 -1.45 18.85 12.74
N GLN A 380 -2.14 19.62 13.59
CA GLN A 380 -1.51 20.57 14.48
C GLN A 380 -1.89 20.32 15.93
N VAL A 381 -0.94 20.48 16.84
CA VAL A 381 -1.12 20.23 18.28
C VAL A 381 -0.59 21.42 19.08
N SER A 382 -1.45 22.09 19.84
CA SER A 382 -1.02 23.21 20.70
C SER A 382 -0.43 22.77 22.05
N GLY A 383 -0.68 21.53 22.47
CA GLY A 383 -0.07 20.92 23.66
C GLY A 383 1.16 20.08 23.36
N LYS A 384 1.48 19.16 24.28
CA LYS A 384 2.58 18.20 24.15
C LYS A 384 2.23 17.12 23.12
N ALA A 385 3.17 16.81 22.24
CA ALA A 385 3.12 15.67 21.33
C ALA A 385 4.52 15.07 21.18
N ASN A 386 4.58 13.79 20.81
CA ASN A 386 5.81 13.15 20.38
C ASN A 386 5.99 13.37 18.87
N GLU A 387 7.23 13.46 18.39
CA GLU A 387 7.56 13.55 16.96
C GLU A 387 6.99 12.37 16.14
N THR A 388 6.75 11.23 16.79
CA THR A 388 6.17 10.01 16.21
C THR A 388 4.69 9.79 16.53
N ALA A 389 3.99 10.81 17.07
CA ALA A 389 2.57 10.71 17.41
C ALA A 389 1.67 10.45 16.19
N PHE A 390 2.12 10.86 15.01
CA PHE A 390 1.47 10.59 13.73
C PHE A 390 2.50 10.04 12.73
N LYS A 391 2.15 8.98 12.00
CA LYS A 391 3.04 8.34 11.03
C LYS A 391 2.30 7.85 9.80
N LEU A 392 2.99 7.73 8.68
CA LEU A 392 2.48 7.02 7.49
C LEU A 392 2.72 5.51 7.65
N THR A 393 1.85 4.66 7.11
CA THR A 393 1.92 3.18 7.24
C THR A 393 3.30 2.62 6.89
N ASN A 394 3.88 3.06 5.76
CA ASN A 394 5.20 2.61 5.28
C ASN A 394 6.31 3.65 5.55
N GLY A 395 6.04 4.66 6.38
CA GLY A 395 6.92 5.82 6.57
C GLY A 395 6.97 6.79 5.38
N TYR A 396 6.33 6.46 4.26
CA TYR A 396 6.17 7.33 3.09
C TYR A 396 4.86 7.02 2.33
N THR A 397 4.55 7.88 1.37
CA THR A 397 3.51 7.69 0.34
C THR A 397 4.00 8.23 -1.01
N THR A 398 3.24 7.98 -2.08
CA THR A 398 3.44 8.51 -3.43
C THR A 398 2.25 9.34 -3.87
N ILE A 399 2.45 10.23 -4.86
CA ILE A 399 1.44 11.16 -5.34
C ILE A 399 1.39 11.11 -6.87
N GLY A 400 0.17 11.17 -7.43
CA GLY A 400 -0.05 11.35 -8.87
C GLY A 400 0.43 10.20 -9.77
N GLY A 401 0.75 9.03 -9.22
CA GLY A 401 1.37 7.94 -9.99
C GLY A 401 2.84 8.20 -10.35
N PHE A 402 3.54 9.03 -9.56
CA PHE A 402 4.97 9.27 -9.67
C PHE A 402 5.74 8.53 -8.56
N PRO A 403 7.01 8.16 -8.78
CA PRO A 403 7.83 7.40 -7.84
C PRO A 403 8.52 8.27 -6.78
N TYR A 404 8.03 9.49 -6.57
CA TYR A 404 8.62 10.41 -5.59
C TYR A 404 8.11 10.06 -4.18
N LYS A 405 9.05 10.07 -3.24
CA LYS A 405 8.81 9.73 -1.84
C LYS A 405 8.26 10.96 -1.11
N TYR A 406 7.07 10.85 -0.54
CA TYR A 406 6.48 11.84 0.36
C TYR A 406 6.47 11.32 1.79
N ILE A 407 6.95 12.11 2.74
CA ILE A 407 7.09 11.74 4.16
C ILE A 407 6.30 12.71 5.05
N LEU A 408 6.00 12.28 6.28
CA LEU A 408 5.38 13.13 7.28
C LEU A 408 6.46 13.64 8.25
N ASN A 409 6.75 14.94 8.20
CA ASN A 409 7.70 15.59 9.10
C ASN A 409 6.96 16.34 10.20
N ALA A 410 7.42 16.19 11.42
CA ALA A 410 6.86 16.88 12.58
C ALA A 410 7.75 18.06 12.94
N TYR A 411 7.24 19.28 12.89
CA TYR A 411 7.92 20.48 13.36
C TYR A 411 7.33 20.88 14.71
N GLY A 412 8.13 21.26 15.70
CA GLY A 412 7.61 21.54 17.04
C GLY A 412 8.66 21.99 18.04
N PRO A 413 8.28 22.28 19.29
CA PRO A 413 9.17 22.83 20.30
C PRO A 413 10.40 21.97 20.59
N THR A 414 10.25 20.64 20.54
CA THR A 414 11.33 19.67 20.79
C THR A 414 11.59 18.75 19.60
N SER A 415 11.21 19.16 18.39
CA SER A 415 11.40 18.37 17.17
C SER A 415 12.85 18.40 16.70
N SER A 416 13.33 17.26 16.18
CA SER A 416 14.62 17.18 15.48
C SER A 416 14.68 18.00 14.18
N HIS A 417 13.52 18.29 13.58
CA HIS A 417 13.36 19.09 12.36
C HIS A 417 13.21 20.60 12.62
N GLY A 418 13.24 21.02 13.90
CA GLY A 418 13.09 22.41 14.30
C GLY A 418 11.64 22.84 14.53
N ARG A 419 11.45 24.14 14.75
CA ARG A 419 10.18 24.71 15.20
C ARG A 419 9.16 24.85 14.05
N ALA A 420 7.88 24.68 14.37
CA ALA A 420 6.78 24.95 13.46
C ALA A 420 6.73 26.44 13.06
N SER A 421 6.25 26.73 11.86
CA SER A 421 6.13 28.10 11.35
C SER A 421 4.87 28.78 11.87
N VAL A 422 5.03 29.89 12.59
CA VAL A 422 3.89 30.67 13.14
C VAL A 422 2.93 31.14 12.04
N ALA A 423 3.45 31.47 10.85
CA ALA A 423 2.62 31.87 9.70
C ALA A 423 1.68 30.75 9.22
N GLN A 424 1.96 29.49 9.58
CA GLN A 424 1.17 28.32 9.22
C GLN A 424 0.22 27.87 10.35
N SER A 425 0.25 28.53 11.51
CA SER A 425 -0.55 28.13 12.68
C SER A 425 -2.06 28.28 12.44
N LEU A 426 -2.81 27.21 12.74
CA LEU A 426 -4.27 27.16 12.84
C LEU A 426 -4.76 26.91 14.27
N VAL A 427 -3.84 26.64 15.20
CA VAL A 427 -4.14 26.36 16.63
C VAL A 427 -3.92 27.57 17.55
N GLY A 428 -3.89 28.78 16.98
CA GLY A 428 -3.82 30.07 17.68
C GLY A 428 -2.48 30.78 17.57
N GLU A 429 -2.32 31.89 18.31
CA GLU A 429 -1.12 32.74 18.31
C GLU A 429 0.07 32.16 19.09
N ASN A 430 -0.10 30.98 19.71
CA ASN A 430 0.97 30.32 20.43
C ASN A 430 2.14 30.01 19.49
N LYS A 431 3.35 30.46 19.86
CA LYS A 431 4.58 30.20 19.12
C LYS A 431 5.17 28.80 19.37
N ASN A 432 4.58 28.04 20.30
CA ASN A 432 4.97 26.69 20.68
C ASN A 432 3.84 25.72 20.35
N PHE A 433 3.87 25.15 19.15
CA PHE A 433 2.93 24.11 18.72
C PHE A 433 3.64 23.11 17.80
N TRP A 434 3.05 21.92 17.65
CA TRP A 434 3.49 20.91 16.69
C TRP A 434 2.71 21.02 15.40
N ASP A 435 3.39 20.84 14.27
CA ASP A 435 2.83 20.78 12.92
C ASP A 435 3.37 19.56 12.18
N PHE A 436 2.50 18.58 11.94
CA PHE A 436 2.80 17.37 11.20
C PHE A 436 2.45 17.60 9.74
N ARG A 437 3.49 17.78 8.92
CA ARG A 437 3.38 18.21 7.52
C ARG A 437 3.77 17.07 6.57
N LEU A 438 2.92 16.81 5.59
CA LEU A 438 3.25 15.93 4.47
C LEU A 438 4.13 16.69 3.49
N GLN A 439 5.33 16.18 3.22
CA GLN A 439 6.36 16.85 2.44
C GLN A 439 7.02 15.91 1.45
N SER A 440 7.49 16.45 0.32
CA SER A 440 8.40 15.70 -0.55
C SER A 440 9.70 15.46 0.20
N ALA A 441 10.15 14.22 0.27
CA ALA A 441 11.53 13.95 0.67
C ALA A 441 12.47 14.45 -0.44
N THR A 442 13.63 14.98 -0.06
CA THR A 442 14.61 15.53 -1.00
C THR A 442 16.00 14.98 -0.72
N LEU A 443 16.84 14.94 -1.75
CA LEU A 443 18.21 14.43 -1.68
C LEU A 443 19.25 15.54 -1.45
N ASP A 444 18.86 16.78 -1.71
CA ASP A 444 19.70 17.97 -1.60
C ASP A 444 19.21 18.92 -0.52
N ARG A 445 20.13 19.74 0.01
CA ARG A 445 19.82 20.74 1.05
C ARG A 445 18.94 21.88 0.55
N GLU A 446 18.96 22.15 -0.75
CA GLU A 446 18.13 23.18 -1.38
C GLU A 446 16.69 22.68 -1.64
N ALA A 447 16.43 21.39 -1.37
CA ALA A 447 15.15 20.73 -1.55
C ALA A 447 14.62 20.76 -3.00
N LYS A 448 15.53 20.78 -3.99
CA LYS A 448 15.18 20.82 -5.42
C LYS A 448 15.03 19.44 -6.04
N ILE A 449 15.71 18.44 -5.50
CA ILE A 449 15.80 17.09 -6.05
C ILE A 449 15.01 16.16 -5.14
N LYS A 450 13.84 15.74 -5.62
CA LYS A 450 12.97 14.82 -4.88
C LYS A 450 13.64 13.47 -4.71
N ALA A 451 13.49 12.85 -3.54
CA ALA A 451 13.92 11.48 -3.32
C ALA A 451 12.95 10.51 -3.98
N LEU A 452 13.47 9.41 -4.53
CA LEU A 452 12.65 8.32 -5.05
C LEU A 452 12.26 7.35 -3.94
N VAL A 453 11.15 6.64 -4.14
CA VAL A 453 10.80 5.48 -3.32
C VAL A 453 11.84 4.36 -3.50
N PRO A 454 12.10 3.53 -2.47
CA PRO A 454 13.21 2.56 -2.52
C PRO A 454 13.13 1.56 -3.68
N GLN A 455 11.93 1.13 -4.06
CA GLN A 455 11.72 0.19 -5.16
C GLN A 455 12.05 0.79 -6.54
N ALA A 456 12.03 2.11 -6.70
CA ALA A 456 12.42 2.76 -7.95
C ALA A 456 13.87 2.46 -8.31
N ALA A 457 14.77 2.40 -7.32
CA ALA A 457 16.15 2.00 -7.55
C ALA A 457 16.27 0.55 -8.02
N SER A 458 15.43 -0.36 -7.50
CA SER A 458 15.35 -1.74 -8.00
C SER A 458 14.95 -1.78 -9.47
N TYR A 459 13.96 -0.97 -9.88
CA TYR A 459 13.56 -0.84 -11.28
C TYR A 459 14.69 -0.32 -12.18
N LEU A 460 15.49 0.63 -11.69
CA LEU A 460 16.60 1.22 -12.43
C LEU A 460 17.77 0.24 -12.64
N VAL A 461 18.07 -0.62 -11.65
CA VAL A 461 19.21 -1.55 -11.76
C VAL A 461 18.85 -2.90 -12.39
N MET A 462 17.56 -3.27 -12.39
CA MET A 462 17.08 -4.57 -12.84
C MET A 462 17.49 -4.94 -14.27
N PRO A 463 17.40 -4.08 -15.30
CA PRO A 463 17.80 -4.46 -16.66
C PRO A 463 19.26 -4.93 -16.73
N ASN A 464 20.18 -4.20 -16.09
CA ASN A 464 21.59 -4.56 -16.05
C ASN A 464 21.86 -5.81 -15.21
N ALA A 465 21.11 -6.03 -14.13
CA ALA A 465 21.18 -7.27 -13.36
C ALA A 465 20.79 -8.48 -14.21
N ILE A 466 19.68 -8.38 -14.96
CA ILE A 466 19.21 -9.45 -15.87
C ILE A 466 20.19 -9.68 -17.01
N PHE A 467 20.69 -8.62 -17.65
CA PHE A 467 21.71 -8.72 -18.70
C PHE A 467 22.96 -9.45 -18.21
N SER A 468 23.40 -9.15 -16.99
CA SER A 468 24.56 -9.82 -16.38
C SER A 468 24.33 -11.33 -16.16
N ALA A 469 23.13 -11.74 -15.74
CA ALA A 469 22.76 -13.15 -15.62
C ALA A 469 22.73 -13.84 -16.99
N GLY A 470 22.19 -13.17 -18.02
CA GLY A 470 22.25 -13.67 -19.40
C GLY A 470 23.68 -13.80 -19.93
N PHE A 471 24.58 -12.91 -19.52
CA PHE A 471 25.99 -12.99 -19.94
C PHE A 471 26.75 -14.10 -19.21
N ALA A 472 26.41 -14.35 -17.93
CA ALA A 472 26.92 -15.50 -17.19
C ALA A 472 26.54 -16.83 -17.87
N ASP A 473 25.31 -16.95 -18.37
CA ASP A 473 24.89 -18.10 -19.18
C ASP A 473 25.74 -18.26 -20.44
N VAL A 474 25.89 -17.20 -21.23
CA VAL A 474 26.70 -17.23 -22.45
C VAL A 474 28.14 -17.63 -22.13
N ASN A 475 28.71 -17.13 -21.03
CA ASN A 475 30.06 -17.53 -20.59
C ASN A 475 30.16 -19.02 -20.29
N ASN A 476 29.22 -19.60 -19.54
CA ASN A 476 29.21 -21.03 -19.26
C ASN A 476 29.04 -21.86 -20.54
N GLN A 477 28.20 -21.40 -21.46
CA GLN A 477 27.98 -22.05 -22.76
C GLN A 477 29.26 -22.06 -23.61
N ASN A 478 30.05 -20.98 -23.61
CA ASN A 478 31.35 -20.97 -24.30
C ASN A 478 32.36 -21.95 -23.68
N ILE A 479 32.40 -22.06 -22.34
CA ILE A 479 33.26 -23.04 -21.64
C ILE A 479 32.89 -24.47 -22.07
N LEU A 480 31.61 -24.77 -22.21
CA LEU A 480 31.14 -26.04 -22.77
C LEU A 480 31.66 -26.24 -24.21
N LEU A 481 31.45 -25.27 -25.11
CA LEU A 481 31.87 -25.41 -26.52
C LEU A 481 33.39 -25.56 -26.64
N ASP A 482 34.15 -24.86 -25.80
CA ASP A 482 35.59 -25.04 -25.67
C ASP A 482 35.97 -26.47 -25.30
N SER A 483 35.28 -27.05 -24.31
CA SER A 483 35.53 -28.43 -23.90
C SER A 483 35.32 -29.43 -25.04
N MET A 484 34.31 -29.18 -25.90
CA MET A 484 34.03 -30.01 -27.07
C MET A 484 35.24 -30.08 -27.99
N ARG A 485 35.88 -28.94 -28.27
CA ARG A 485 37.03 -28.85 -29.18
C ARG A 485 38.32 -29.47 -28.66
N THR A 486 38.43 -29.74 -27.37
CA THR A 486 39.66 -30.35 -26.80
C THR A 486 39.78 -31.84 -27.08
N THR A 487 38.78 -32.48 -27.69
CA THR A 487 38.71 -33.94 -27.88
C THR A 487 39.50 -34.52 -29.07
N ASN A 488 40.16 -33.71 -29.90
CA ASN A 488 40.83 -34.16 -31.13
C ASN A 488 42.22 -34.80 -30.97
N PHE A 489 42.48 -35.53 -29.90
CA PHE A 489 43.66 -36.42 -29.81
C PHE A 489 43.18 -37.87 -29.66
N GLY A 490 42.85 -38.52 -30.78
CA GLY A 490 42.95 -39.98 -30.93
C GLY A 490 41.73 -40.88 -30.69
N ALA A 491 40.51 -40.38 -30.46
CA ALA A 491 39.35 -41.26 -30.21
C ALA A 491 38.21 -41.09 -31.23
N ASN A 492 37.76 -42.21 -31.83
CA ASN A 492 36.67 -42.36 -32.79
C ASN A 492 35.50 -41.35 -32.58
N ASN A 493 35.26 -40.49 -33.59
CA ASN A 493 34.56 -39.20 -33.48
C ASN A 493 33.01 -39.21 -33.49
N LYS A 494 32.33 -40.35 -33.33
CA LYS A 494 30.85 -40.44 -33.40
C LYS A 494 30.12 -40.34 -32.05
N LYS A 495 30.70 -39.70 -31.04
CA LYS A 495 30.16 -39.77 -29.67
C LYS A 495 29.17 -38.65 -29.37
N ARG A 496 27.95 -39.03 -28.96
CA ARG A 496 27.00 -38.09 -28.36
C ARG A 496 27.44 -37.82 -26.93
N GLY A 497 27.11 -36.64 -26.42
CA GLY A 497 27.51 -36.26 -25.07
C GLY A 497 26.42 -35.54 -24.33
N ILE A 498 26.31 -35.84 -23.03
CA ILE A 498 25.49 -35.10 -22.07
C ILE A 498 26.42 -34.25 -21.21
N PHE A 499 25.96 -33.06 -20.86
CA PHE A 499 26.66 -32.10 -20.03
C PHE A 499 25.79 -31.65 -18.86
N SER A 500 26.45 -31.40 -17.73
CA SER A 500 25.85 -30.73 -16.59
C SER A 500 26.87 -29.78 -15.97
N SER A 501 26.45 -28.57 -15.62
CA SER A 501 27.30 -27.58 -14.95
C SER A 501 26.53 -26.74 -13.94
N SER A 502 27.23 -26.35 -12.89
CA SER A 502 26.80 -25.33 -11.94
C SER A 502 27.76 -24.16 -12.01
N TYR A 503 27.22 -22.94 -12.00
CA TYR A 503 28.03 -21.73 -12.03
C TYR A 503 27.38 -20.62 -11.23
N GLY A 504 28.19 -19.66 -10.84
CA GLY A 504 27.72 -18.48 -10.14
C GLY A 504 28.58 -17.26 -10.40
N ASN A 505 27.95 -16.09 -10.34
CA ASN A 505 28.60 -14.80 -10.45
C ASN A 505 28.18 -13.91 -9.30
N LYS A 506 29.16 -13.22 -8.73
CA LYS A 506 28.96 -12.13 -7.76
C LYS A 506 29.62 -10.89 -8.34
N ILE A 507 28.80 -9.94 -8.75
CA ILE A 507 29.25 -8.70 -9.40
C ILE A 507 28.68 -7.47 -8.69
N THR A 508 29.36 -6.36 -8.87
CA THR A 508 28.88 -5.03 -8.50
C THR A 508 28.69 -4.21 -9.77
N LEU A 509 27.48 -3.70 -9.95
CA LEU A 509 27.11 -2.70 -10.95
C LEU A 509 27.42 -1.31 -10.40
N SER A 510 28.01 -0.47 -11.24
CA SER A 510 28.30 0.93 -10.90
C SER A 510 27.70 1.88 -11.93
N SER A 511 27.26 3.04 -11.44
CA SER A 511 26.67 4.13 -12.22
C SER A 511 27.69 5.26 -12.46
N ASN A 512 27.59 5.95 -13.59
CA ASN A 512 28.31 7.17 -13.89
C ASN A 512 27.66 8.37 -13.19
N ARG A 513 26.34 8.31 -13.03
CA ARG A 513 25.52 9.27 -12.29
C ARG A 513 25.61 9.04 -10.79
N ASN A 514 25.44 10.10 -10.01
CA ASN A 514 25.30 10.02 -8.55
C ASN A 514 23.81 9.93 -8.14
N PRO A 515 23.50 9.72 -6.85
CA PRO A 515 22.11 9.64 -6.38
C PRO A 515 21.27 10.90 -6.67
N LEU A 516 21.88 12.10 -6.69
CA LEU A 516 21.22 13.36 -7.06
C LEU A 516 20.76 13.39 -8.53
N GLN A 517 21.33 12.52 -9.36
CA GLN A 517 20.96 12.31 -10.76
C GLN A 517 20.22 10.99 -10.97
N TYR A 518 19.69 10.40 -9.89
CA TYR A 518 19.01 9.10 -9.87
C TYR A 518 19.87 7.95 -10.42
N GLY A 519 21.19 8.04 -10.23
CA GLY A 519 22.15 7.00 -10.60
C GLY A 519 22.44 6.06 -9.45
N TYR A 520 22.12 4.78 -9.62
CA TYR A 520 22.30 3.76 -8.57
C TYR A 520 23.23 2.63 -9.03
N GLY A 521 24.08 2.18 -8.11
CA GLY A 521 24.79 0.91 -8.24
C GLY A 521 23.97 -0.25 -7.68
N ALA A 522 24.45 -1.48 -7.83
CA ALA A 522 23.84 -2.65 -7.21
C ALA A 522 24.85 -3.77 -6.99
N ASP A 523 24.65 -4.57 -5.95
CA ASP A 523 25.27 -5.89 -5.86
C ASP A 523 24.35 -6.92 -6.51
N VAL A 524 24.91 -7.78 -7.36
CA VAL A 524 24.18 -8.80 -8.11
C VAL A 524 24.83 -10.15 -7.88
N GLN A 525 23.99 -11.13 -7.59
CA GLN A 525 24.37 -12.53 -7.41
C GLN A 525 23.52 -13.36 -8.34
N TYR A 526 24.12 -14.21 -9.16
CA TYR A 526 23.37 -15.20 -9.94
C TYR A 526 24.01 -16.56 -9.82
N THR A 527 23.18 -17.58 -9.60
CA THR A 527 23.61 -18.98 -9.47
C THR A 527 22.72 -19.81 -10.37
N ALA A 528 23.31 -20.69 -11.16
CA ALA A 528 22.58 -21.45 -12.15
C ALA A 528 23.08 -22.88 -12.30
N LEU A 529 22.15 -23.75 -12.68
CA LEU A 529 22.36 -25.12 -13.10
C LEU A 529 21.97 -25.22 -14.58
N GLN A 530 22.88 -25.74 -15.40
CA GLN A 530 22.66 -25.95 -16.82
C GLN A 530 22.91 -27.41 -17.16
N THR A 531 22.01 -28.00 -17.96
CA THR A 531 22.17 -29.33 -18.53
C THR A 531 22.08 -29.25 -20.04
N GLY A 532 22.76 -30.16 -20.72
CA GLY A 532 22.92 -30.09 -22.18
C GLY A 532 23.06 -31.44 -22.84
N ILE A 533 22.69 -31.50 -24.11
CA ILE A 533 22.86 -32.68 -24.95
C ILE A 533 23.40 -32.28 -26.33
N THR A 534 24.32 -33.11 -26.85
CA THR A 534 24.76 -33.04 -28.25
C THR A 534 23.83 -33.89 -29.10
N LEU A 535 23.12 -33.27 -30.04
CA LEU A 535 22.12 -33.93 -30.89
C LEU A 535 22.77 -34.58 -32.12
N ALA A 536 23.66 -33.85 -32.79
CA ALA A 536 24.31 -34.28 -34.01
C ALA A 536 25.76 -33.80 -34.05
N VAL A 537 26.63 -34.67 -34.59
CA VAL A 537 27.99 -34.36 -34.99
C VAL A 537 28.12 -34.78 -36.44
N LEU A 538 28.44 -33.84 -37.32
CA LEU A 538 28.59 -34.03 -38.76
C LEU A 538 30.07 -33.83 -39.11
N GLU A 539 30.63 -34.76 -39.88
CA GLU A 539 32.02 -34.71 -40.32
C GLU A 539 32.08 -34.63 -41.84
N ALA A 540 32.81 -33.64 -42.33
CA ALA A 540 33.27 -33.51 -43.71
C ALA A 540 34.81 -33.53 -43.71
N GLN A 541 35.44 -33.60 -44.89
CA GLN A 541 36.88 -33.87 -45.02
C GLN A 541 37.78 -33.01 -44.13
N ASP A 542 37.50 -31.70 -44.04
CA ASP A 542 38.26 -30.77 -43.18
C ASP A 542 37.45 -30.07 -42.09
N ILE A 543 36.17 -30.43 -41.92
CA ILE A 543 35.23 -29.69 -41.07
C ILE A 543 34.43 -30.65 -40.19
N THR A 544 34.40 -30.39 -38.88
CA THR A 544 33.51 -31.03 -37.92
C THR A 544 32.48 -30.02 -37.44
N THR A 545 31.20 -30.37 -37.49
CA THR A 545 30.09 -29.53 -37.00
C THR A 545 29.32 -30.24 -35.90
N SER A 546 29.13 -29.60 -34.76
CA SER A 546 28.34 -30.12 -33.64
C SER A 546 27.14 -29.24 -33.34
N PHE A 547 25.97 -29.86 -33.16
CA PHE A 547 24.71 -29.20 -32.80
C PHE A 547 24.14 -29.76 -31.51
N GLY A 548 23.55 -28.91 -30.68
CA GLY A 548 22.87 -29.37 -29.47
C GLY A 548 21.99 -28.35 -28.79
N LEU A 549 21.41 -28.79 -27.67
CA LEU A 549 20.48 -28.00 -26.86
C LEU A 549 20.94 -27.95 -25.41
N LEU A 550 20.69 -26.82 -24.76
CA LEU A 550 21.03 -26.55 -23.37
C LEU A 550 19.80 -26.00 -22.66
N LYS A 551 19.52 -26.49 -21.45
CA LYS A 551 18.50 -25.96 -20.56
C LYS A 551 19.16 -25.39 -19.32
N THR A 552 18.81 -24.16 -18.95
CA THR A 552 19.32 -23.50 -17.75
C THR A 552 18.18 -23.15 -16.82
N TYR A 553 18.39 -23.39 -15.53
CA TYR A 553 17.65 -22.76 -14.44
C TYR A 553 18.62 -21.98 -13.57
N GLY A 554 18.29 -20.76 -13.19
CA GLY A 554 19.10 -20.01 -12.24
C GLY A 554 18.31 -19.01 -11.40
N LYS A 555 18.88 -18.67 -10.25
CA LYS A 555 18.37 -17.67 -9.31
C LYS A 555 19.23 -16.43 -9.37
N LEU A 556 18.62 -15.31 -9.74
CA LEU A 556 19.20 -13.98 -9.76
C LEU A 556 18.75 -13.24 -8.51
N ALA A 557 19.67 -12.60 -7.82
CA ALA A 557 19.39 -11.69 -6.74
C ALA A 557 20.14 -10.38 -6.94
N PHE A 558 19.50 -9.25 -6.65
CA PHE A 558 20.16 -7.95 -6.70
C PHE A 558 19.67 -7.02 -5.61
N THR A 559 20.57 -6.15 -5.15
CA THR A 559 20.31 -5.16 -4.10
C THR A 559 20.85 -3.81 -4.55
N PRO A 560 20.00 -2.79 -4.77
CA PRO A 560 20.45 -1.43 -5.06
C PRO A 560 21.32 -0.84 -3.95
N LYS A 561 22.26 0.04 -4.32
CA LYS A 561 23.11 0.80 -3.40
C LYS A 561 22.68 2.27 -3.33
N ASP A 562 23.13 2.94 -2.27
CA ASP A 562 22.99 4.39 -2.11
C ASP A 562 21.54 4.89 -2.09
N ILE A 563 20.63 4.04 -1.59
CA ILE A 563 19.23 4.40 -1.32
C ILE A 563 18.76 3.70 -0.04
N GLU A 564 18.23 4.49 0.89
CA GLU A 564 17.73 3.98 2.15
C GLU A 564 16.44 3.16 1.94
N GLY A 565 16.34 2.02 2.62
CA GLY A 565 15.17 1.14 2.52
C GLY A 565 15.14 0.24 1.28
N ALA A 566 16.19 0.21 0.44
CA ALA A 566 16.29 -0.77 -0.64
C ALA A 566 16.40 -2.20 -0.11
N GLY A 567 15.64 -3.10 -0.72
CA GLY A 567 15.63 -4.53 -0.39
C GLY A 567 16.40 -5.38 -1.39
N LYS A 568 16.65 -6.64 -1.03
CA LYS A 568 17.20 -7.66 -1.94
C LYS A 568 16.05 -8.30 -2.73
N SER A 569 16.00 -8.03 -4.03
CA SER A 569 15.04 -8.64 -4.96
C SER A 569 15.59 -9.95 -5.51
N THR A 570 14.74 -10.96 -5.67
CA THR A 570 15.11 -12.28 -6.20
C THR A 570 14.21 -12.70 -7.35
N LEU A 571 14.81 -13.18 -8.43
CA LEU A 571 14.15 -13.60 -9.66
C LEU A 571 14.64 -15.00 -10.06
N ASP A 572 13.71 -15.87 -10.43
CA ASP A 572 13.97 -17.15 -11.06
C ASP A 572 14.04 -16.97 -12.58
N LYS A 573 15.04 -17.56 -13.22
CA LYS A 573 15.25 -17.52 -14.66
C LYS A 573 15.33 -18.92 -15.24
N TRP A 574 14.52 -19.17 -16.26
CA TRP A 574 14.54 -20.40 -17.05
C TRP A 574 14.91 -20.07 -18.49
N SER A 575 15.79 -20.85 -19.12
CA SER A 575 16.08 -20.67 -20.54
C SER A 575 16.38 -21.97 -21.27
N LEU A 576 16.15 -21.94 -22.58
CA LEU A 576 16.51 -22.96 -23.53
C LEU A 576 17.43 -22.31 -24.58
N ALA A 577 18.57 -22.95 -24.85
CA ALA A 577 19.52 -22.50 -25.85
C ALA A 577 19.82 -23.61 -26.87
N ALA A 578 20.02 -23.20 -28.12
CA ALA A 578 20.57 -24.02 -29.17
C ALA A 578 21.99 -23.53 -29.51
N TYR A 579 22.88 -24.46 -29.82
CA TYR A 579 24.24 -24.15 -30.23
C TYR A 579 24.65 -24.89 -31.49
N SER A 580 25.57 -24.27 -32.22
CA SER A 580 26.31 -24.88 -33.33
C SER A 580 27.78 -24.52 -33.20
N SER A 581 28.66 -25.52 -33.29
CA SER A 581 30.11 -25.35 -33.27
C SER A 581 30.71 -25.98 -34.52
N ILE A 582 31.35 -25.16 -35.35
CA ILE A 582 32.01 -25.56 -36.60
C ILE A 582 33.51 -25.45 -36.39
N GLN A 583 34.25 -26.51 -36.67
CA GLN A 583 35.70 -26.57 -36.48
C GLN A 583 36.38 -27.04 -37.76
N HIS A 584 37.44 -26.34 -38.17
CA HIS A 584 38.33 -26.76 -39.26
C HIS A 584 39.56 -27.48 -38.71
N ASN A 585 40.11 -28.42 -39.47
CA ASN A 585 41.33 -29.15 -39.14
C ASN A 585 42.58 -28.26 -38.93
N ASN A 586 42.55 -26.99 -39.36
CA ASN A 586 43.65 -26.03 -39.22
C ASN A 586 43.63 -25.28 -37.87
N GLY A 587 42.74 -25.69 -36.97
CA GLY A 587 42.55 -25.11 -35.64
C GLY A 587 41.56 -23.94 -35.58
N THR A 588 41.01 -23.48 -36.71
CA THR A 588 40.00 -22.41 -36.76
C THR A 588 38.62 -22.94 -36.36
N TYR A 589 37.84 -22.17 -35.62
CA TYR A 589 36.48 -22.53 -35.26
C TYR A 589 35.53 -21.33 -35.26
N VAL A 590 34.24 -21.63 -35.43
CA VAL A 590 33.14 -20.70 -35.29
C VAL A 590 32.06 -21.33 -34.41
N ASP A 591 31.70 -20.65 -33.33
CA ASP A 591 30.59 -21.03 -32.47
C ASP A 591 29.44 -20.05 -32.63
N THR A 592 28.23 -20.58 -32.59
CA THR A 592 27.00 -19.80 -32.58
C THR A 592 26.05 -20.33 -31.52
N LEU A 593 25.41 -19.42 -30.81
CA LEU A 593 24.46 -19.70 -29.72
C LEU A 593 23.24 -18.82 -29.89
N PHE A 594 22.07 -19.40 -29.64
CA PHE A 594 20.81 -18.68 -29.57
C PHE A 594 20.03 -19.19 -28.38
N SER A 595 19.54 -18.29 -27.51
CA SER A 595 18.78 -18.65 -26.32
C SER A 595 17.52 -17.80 -26.16
N TYR A 596 16.48 -18.45 -25.66
CA TYR A 596 15.24 -17.84 -25.24
C TYR A 596 14.95 -18.25 -23.80
N GLY A 597 14.51 -17.31 -22.97
CA GLY A 597 14.22 -17.59 -21.57
C GLY A 597 13.16 -16.68 -20.98
N THR A 598 12.63 -17.08 -19.83
CA THR A 598 11.61 -16.37 -19.07
C THR A 598 12.11 -16.11 -17.65
N ILE A 599 11.65 -15.00 -17.06
CA ILE A 599 12.02 -14.54 -15.73
C ILE A 599 10.76 -14.32 -14.91
N LYS A 600 10.77 -14.84 -13.69
CA LYS A 600 9.67 -14.70 -12.73
C LYS A 600 10.18 -14.34 -11.34
N GLY A 601 9.43 -13.55 -10.59
CA GLY A 601 9.77 -13.22 -9.21
C GLY A 601 9.21 -11.89 -8.75
N ASN A 602 9.65 -11.42 -7.59
CA ASN A 602 9.14 -10.21 -6.95
C ASN A 602 10.24 -9.17 -6.77
N ILE A 603 9.85 -7.91 -6.93
CA ILE A 603 10.65 -6.77 -6.48
C ILE A 603 10.29 -6.46 -5.04
N THR A 604 11.31 -6.22 -4.22
CA THR A 604 11.17 -6.07 -2.77
C THR A 604 11.87 -4.81 -2.28
N THR A 605 11.41 -4.30 -1.14
CA THR A 605 12.09 -3.25 -0.36
C THR A 605 12.34 -3.76 1.06
N ALA A 606 13.00 -2.97 1.90
CA ALA A 606 13.21 -3.33 3.30
C ALA A 606 11.89 -3.44 4.10
N LEU A 607 10.84 -2.76 3.66
CA LEU A 607 9.54 -2.69 4.33
C LEU A 607 8.43 -3.45 3.60
N ILE A 608 8.58 -3.70 2.29
CA ILE A 608 7.54 -4.32 1.44
C ILE A 608 8.11 -5.56 0.77
N GLU A 609 7.55 -6.72 1.12
CA GLU A 609 7.99 -8.03 0.63
C GLU A 609 7.68 -8.28 -0.87
N SER A 610 6.74 -7.54 -1.46
CA SER A 610 6.42 -7.64 -2.88
C SER A 610 5.79 -6.34 -3.40
N THR A 611 6.60 -5.46 -4.00
CA THR A 611 6.11 -4.21 -4.61
C THR A 611 5.58 -4.41 -6.02
N THR A 612 6.13 -5.38 -6.76
CA THR A 612 5.68 -5.75 -8.11
C THR A 612 6.03 -7.21 -8.37
N LYS A 613 5.11 -7.92 -9.04
CA LYS A 613 5.33 -9.27 -9.53
C LYS A 613 5.74 -9.25 -11.01
N LEU A 614 6.88 -9.88 -11.33
CA LEU A 614 7.30 -10.18 -12.69
C LEU A 614 6.80 -11.58 -13.06
N ASP A 615 5.86 -11.68 -13.99
CA ASP A 615 5.30 -12.96 -14.46
C ASP A 615 5.46 -13.22 -15.96
N ASN A 616 5.67 -12.17 -16.77
CA ASN A 616 5.75 -12.22 -18.24
C ASN A 616 6.98 -11.46 -18.77
N THR A 617 8.14 -11.70 -18.18
CA THR A 617 9.39 -11.11 -18.64
C THR A 617 10.19 -12.12 -19.43
N ASP A 618 10.42 -11.85 -20.71
CA ASP A 618 11.18 -12.73 -21.59
C ASP A 618 12.56 -12.16 -21.93
N THR A 619 13.48 -13.06 -22.25
CA THR A 619 14.86 -12.76 -22.60
C THR A 619 15.26 -13.49 -23.86
N LEU A 620 16.03 -12.81 -24.68
CA LEU A 620 16.59 -13.31 -25.93
C LEU A 620 18.09 -13.03 -25.92
N SER A 621 18.90 -14.03 -26.26
CA SER A 621 20.34 -13.84 -26.43
C SER A 621 20.84 -14.57 -27.66
N ALA A 622 21.78 -13.97 -28.37
CA ALA A 622 22.50 -14.61 -29.46
C ALA A 622 23.99 -14.29 -29.33
N SER A 623 24.87 -15.24 -29.62
CA SER A 623 26.29 -14.95 -29.68
C SER A 623 26.98 -15.70 -30.81
N ALA A 624 28.02 -15.09 -31.34
CA ALA A 624 28.94 -15.71 -32.29
C ALA A 624 30.37 -15.51 -31.82
N THR A 625 31.17 -16.58 -31.83
CA THR A 625 32.57 -16.57 -31.44
C THR A 625 33.41 -17.14 -32.59
N ILE A 626 34.53 -16.51 -32.88
CA ILE A 626 35.54 -17.02 -33.80
C ILE A 626 36.88 -17.10 -33.07
N GLY A 627 37.62 -18.17 -33.31
CA GLY A 627 38.95 -18.34 -32.74
C GLY A 627 39.81 -19.29 -33.55
N ARG A 628 41.11 -19.33 -33.23
CA ARG A 628 42.05 -20.23 -33.88
C ARG A 628 43.10 -20.73 -32.90
N LYS A 629 43.30 -22.05 -32.85
CA LYS A 629 44.38 -22.67 -32.08
C LYS A 629 45.71 -22.56 -32.83
N LEU A 630 46.71 -21.99 -32.19
CA LEU A 630 48.07 -21.83 -32.69
C LEU A 630 49.02 -22.58 -31.76
N ALA A 631 49.66 -23.62 -32.29
CA ALA A 631 50.73 -24.32 -31.57
C ALA A 631 51.93 -23.37 -31.40
N THR A 632 52.55 -23.40 -30.22
CA THR A 632 53.76 -22.62 -29.95
C THR A 632 55.01 -23.50 -30.08
N THR A 633 56.20 -22.90 -29.96
CA THR A 633 57.48 -23.63 -29.94
C THR A 633 57.67 -24.46 -28.67
N VAL A 634 56.90 -24.19 -27.61
CA VAL A 634 56.91 -24.96 -26.36
C VAL A 634 55.96 -26.14 -26.51
N GLU A 635 56.45 -27.34 -26.19
CA GLU A 635 55.68 -28.57 -26.33
C GLU A 635 54.35 -28.50 -25.53
N LYS A 636 53.25 -28.86 -26.19
CA LYS A 636 51.88 -28.91 -25.62
C LYS A 636 51.35 -27.56 -25.08
N LEU A 637 52.00 -26.45 -25.44
CA LEU A 637 51.52 -25.09 -25.20
C LEU A 637 50.81 -24.54 -26.45
N ILE A 638 49.55 -24.16 -26.29
CA ILE A 638 48.68 -23.66 -27.36
C ILE A 638 48.19 -22.26 -27.01
N PHE A 639 48.36 -21.32 -27.93
CA PHE A 639 47.76 -20.00 -27.86
C PHE A 639 46.52 -19.94 -28.75
N GLU A 640 45.43 -19.36 -28.24
CA GLU A 640 44.14 -19.29 -28.93
C GLU A 640 43.59 -17.87 -28.87
N PRO A 641 43.87 -17.02 -29.89
CA PRO A 641 43.17 -15.75 -30.06
C PRO A 641 41.69 -15.99 -30.35
N GLN A 642 40.83 -15.15 -29.76
CA GLN A 642 39.38 -15.24 -29.89
C GLN A 642 38.72 -13.85 -29.97
N ALA A 643 37.65 -13.79 -30.75
CA ALA A 643 36.76 -12.64 -30.82
C ALA A 643 35.30 -13.12 -30.75
N GLN A 644 34.48 -12.41 -30.00
CA GLN A 644 33.09 -12.76 -29.77
C GLN A 644 32.19 -11.53 -29.81
N VAL A 645 31.02 -11.70 -30.41
CA VAL A 645 29.90 -10.75 -30.34
C VAL A 645 28.72 -11.41 -29.65
N VAL A 646 28.07 -10.68 -28.74
CA VAL A 646 26.87 -11.12 -28.03
C VAL A 646 25.80 -10.05 -28.18
N TYR A 647 24.59 -10.46 -28.53
CA TYR A 647 23.39 -9.64 -28.53
C TYR A 647 22.45 -10.14 -27.44
N GLN A 648 21.90 -9.22 -26.65
CA GLN A 648 20.89 -9.54 -25.63
C GLN A 648 19.73 -8.56 -25.74
N ARG A 649 18.51 -9.07 -25.57
CA ARG A 649 17.28 -8.28 -25.54
C ARG A 649 16.37 -8.77 -24.43
N LEU A 650 15.79 -7.82 -23.70
CA LEU A 650 14.81 -8.06 -22.65
C LEU A 650 13.44 -7.59 -23.14
N MET A 651 12.38 -8.31 -22.78
CA MET A 651 10.99 -7.97 -23.07
C MET A 651 10.26 -7.78 -21.74
N LEU A 652 10.42 -6.57 -21.16
CA LEU A 652 9.94 -6.26 -19.81
C LEU A 652 8.55 -5.61 -19.83
N GLY A 653 8.24 -4.85 -20.89
CA GLY A 653 6.93 -4.20 -21.05
C GLY A 653 6.67 -3.12 -19.99
N THR A 654 5.42 -3.05 -19.52
CA THR A 654 4.99 -2.14 -18.45
C THR A 654 4.52 -2.92 -17.25
N LEU A 655 5.03 -2.55 -16.08
CA LEU A 655 4.66 -3.13 -14.79
C LEU A 655 3.82 -2.13 -13.98
N LEU A 656 3.00 -2.63 -13.05
CA LEU A 656 2.25 -1.80 -12.10
C LEU A 656 2.81 -2.03 -10.70
N ASP A 657 3.23 -0.95 -10.05
CA ASP A 657 3.73 -0.97 -8.68
C ASP A 657 2.58 -0.97 -7.65
N VAL A 658 2.85 -1.51 -6.46
CA VAL A 658 1.93 -1.51 -5.32
C VAL A 658 1.50 -0.09 -4.91
N ASP A 659 2.36 0.90 -5.11
CA ASP A 659 2.06 2.32 -4.85
C ASP A 659 1.30 2.98 -6.02
N GLY A 660 0.83 2.20 -7.00
CA GLY A 660 -0.10 2.62 -8.05
C GLY A 660 0.51 3.27 -9.29
N PHE A 661 1.84 3.48 -9.33
CA PHE A 661 2.52 4.02 -10.50
C PHE A 661 2.91 2.94 -11.52
N LYS A 662 2.97 3.33 -12.81
CA LYS A 662 3.36 2.44 -13.91
C LYS A 662 4.85 2.56 -14.18
N VAL A 663 5.51 1.42 -14.36
CA VAL A 663 6.93 1.28 -14.68
C VAL A 663 7.04 0.73 -16.09
N ASN A 664 7.19 1.60 -17.08
CA ASN A 664 7.40 1.22 -18.47
C ASN A 664 8.90 1.09 -18.77
N MET A 665 9.35 -0.16 -18.88
CA MET A 665 10.73 -0.51 -19.20
C MET A 665 10.94 -0.80 -20.69
N GLY A 666 9.85 -0.99 -21.45
CA GLY A 666 9.92 -1.32 -22.87
C GLY A 666 10.71 -2.60 -23.15
N ASN A 667 11.60 -2.54 -24.12
CA ASN A 667 12.42 -3.67 -24.57
C ASN A 667 13.92 -3.32 -24.63
N PRO A 668 14.62 -3.20 -23.48
CA PRO A 668 16.05 -2.90 -23.46
C PRO A 668 16.84 -3.93 -24.25
N HIS A 669 17.88 -3.49 -24.96
CA HIS A 669 18.80 -4.39 -25.65
C HIS A 669 20.24 -3.87 -25.65
N GLN A 670 21.18 -4.80 -25.76
CA GLN A 670 22.60 -4.47 -25.80
C GLN A 670 23.39 -5.42 -26.69
N TRP A 671 24.50 -4.89 -27.19
CA TRP A 671 25.55 -5.61 -27.89
C TRP A 671 26.81 -5.61 -27.03
N LEU A 672 27.52 -6.72 -27.00
CA LEU A 672 28.78 -6.88 -26.29
C LEU A 672 29.80 -7.47 -27.25
N VAL A 673 30.98 -6.86 -27.28
CA VAL A 673 32.15 -7.35 -28.02
C VAL A 673 33.21 -7.77 -27.01
N ARG A 674 33.71 -8.99 -27.14
CA ARG A 674 34.82 -9.53 -26.35
C ARG A 674 35.96 -9.91 -27.30
N VAL A 675 37.15 -9.37 -27.07
CA VAL A 675 38.36 -9.72 -27.84
C VAL A 675 39.44 -10.10 -26.85
N GLY A 676 40.14 -11.19 -27.11
CA GLY A 676 41.19 -11.66 -26.21
C GLY A 676 41.85 -12.93 -26.68
N GLY A 677 42.41 -13.67 -25.74
CA GLY A 677 43.03 -14.94 -26.03
C GLY A 677 43.16 -15.83 -24.81
N ARG A 678 43.38 -17.12 -25.08
CA ARG A 678 43.62 -18.15 -24.09
C ARG A 678 44.98 -18.81 -24.35
N LEU A 679 45.73 -19.05 -23.28
CA LEU A 679 46.94 -19.86 -23.30
C LEU A 679 46.67 -21.17 -22.56
N THR A 680 46.89 -22.31 -23.21
CA THR A 680 46.60 -23.64 -22.65
C THR A 680 47.85 -24.51 -22.64
N GLN A 681 48.21 -25.05 -21.47
CA GLN A 681 49.27 -26.04 -21.30
C GLN A 681 48.64 -27.40 -20.99
N THR A 682 48.98 -28.43 -21.77
CA THR A 682 48.49 -29.79 -21.53
C THR A 682 49.59 -30.69 -20.96
N MET A 683 49.25 -31.43 -19.91
CA MET A 683 50.10 -32.42 -19.25
C MET A 683 49.48 -33.81 -19.40
N LEU A 684 50.35 -34.81 -19.59
CA LEU A 684 50.01 -36.22 -19.66
C LEU A 684 50.68 -36.92 -18.46
N PRO A 685 49.97 -37.08 -17.32
CA PRO A 685 50.48 -37.83 -16.17
C PRO A 685 50.84 -39.27 -16.56
N THR A 686 51.74 -39.90 -15.80
CA THR A 686 52.25 -41.27 -16.02
C THR A 686 51.19 -42.39 -15.98
N LYS A 687 49.93 -42.08 -15.66
CA LYS A 687 48.78 -43.01 -15.77
C LYS A 687 48.16 -42.89 -17.17
N GLU A 688 48.15 -43.97 -17.94
CA GLU A 688 47.85 -44.02 -19.39
C GLU A 688 46.47 -43.51 -19.87
N ASP A 689 45.61 -42.94 -19.02
CA ASP A 689 44.24 -42.57 -19.40
C ASP A 689 43.72 -41.25 -18.76
N VAL A 690 44.64 -40.40 -18.29
CA VAL A 690 44.30 -39.07 -17.75
C VAL A 690 45.00 -37.97 -18.53
N THR A 691 44.29 -36.92 -18.89
CA THR A 691 44.87 -35.71 -19.48
C THR A 691 44.44 -34.49 -18.68
N ILE A 692 45.38 -33.64 -18.30
CA ILE A 692 45.12 -32.41 -17.54
C ILE A 692 45.57 -31.22 -18.38
N SER A 693 44.66 -30.30 -18.66
CA SER A 693 44.98 -29.04 -19.35
C SER A 693 44.69 -27.87 -18.43
N PHE A 694 45.71 -27.07 -18.15
CA PHE A 694 45.57 -25.79 -17.46
C PHE A 694 45.53 -24.67 -18.48
N TYR A 695 44.68 -23.67 -18.26
CA TYR A 695 44.62 -22.52 -19.13
C TYR A 695 44.45 -21.21 -18.38
N SER A 696 44.98 -20.14 -18.97
CA SER A 696 44.75 -18.76 -18.58
C SER A 696 44.14 -17.99 -19.74
N LYS A 697 43.32 -16.98 -19.44
CA LYS A 697 42.70 -16.15 -20.47
C LYS A 697 42.71 -14.68 -20.07
N LEU A 698 42.83 -13.82 -21.07
CA LEU A 698 42.77 -12.38 -20.93
C LEU A 698 41.88 -11.82 -22.05
N ASN A 699 40.83 -11.10 -21.67
CA ASN A 699 39.87 -10.53 -22.61
C ASN A 699 39.59 -9.06 -22.29
N MET A 700 39.40 -8.25 -23.33
CA MET A 700 38.81 -6.93 -23.26
C MET A 700 37.35 -7.03 -23.70
N ILE A 701 36.44 -6.45 -22.92
CA ILE A 701 35.00 -6.47 -23.16
C ILE A 701 34.52 -5.03 -23.32
N LYS A 702 33.69 -4.78 -24.32
CA LYS A 702 32.97 -3.52 -24.53
C LYS A 702 31.49 -3.79 -24.73
N THR A 703 30.66 -3.13 -23.91
CA THR A 703 29.20 -3.20 -24.03
C THR A 703 28.63 -1.90 -24.62
N PHE A 704 27.75 -2.06 -25.60
CA PHE A 704 27.01 -1.00 -26.28
C PHE A 704 25.52 -1.23 -26.04
N SER A 705 24.86 -0.36 -25.28
CA SER A 705 23.42 -0.46 -25.05
C SER A 705 22.65 0.60 -25.83
N ASN A 706 21.44 0.25 -26.24
CA ASN A 706 20.45 1.16 -26.80
C ASN A 706 19.19 1.11 -25.91
N ASN A 707 18.38 2.18 -25.90
CA ASN A 707 17.42 2.54 -24.84
C ASN A 707 18.08 2.86 -23.50
N LYS A 708 18.53 4.12 -23.38
CA LYS A 708 19.12 4.67 -22.15
C LYS A 708 18.07 5.19 -21.17
N THR A 709 16.78 4.93 -21.37
CA THR A 709 15.73 5.47 -20.50
C THR A 709 14.66 4.44 -20.16
N ILE A 710 14.07 4.61 -18.98
CA ILE A 710 12.84 3.96 -18.55
C ILE A 710 11.87 5.03 -18.07
N GLN A 711 10.56 4.76 -18.18
CA GLN A 711 9.53 5.69 -17.72
C GLN A 711 8.87 5.14 -16.45
N ILE A 712 8.95 5.91 -15.36
CA ILE A 712 8.30 5.62 -14.09
C ILE A 712 7.57 6.90 -13.67
N GLY A 713 6.41 7.20 -14.27
CA GLY A 713 5.79 8.53 -14.19
C GLY A 713 6.59 9.63 -14.90
N ASP A 714 7.90 9.72 -14.63
CA ASP A 714 8.92 10.55 -15.26
C ASP A 714 9.97 9.70 -16.01
N THR A 715 10.87 10.34 -16.76
CA THR A 715 11.91 9.70 -17.56
C THR A 715 13.23 9.60 -16.80
N PHE A 716 13.66 8.37 -16.51
CA PHE A 716 14.92 8.10 -15.83
C PHE A 716 15.93 7.49 -16.78
N TYR A 717 17.20 7.83 -16.60
CA TYR A 717 18.28 7.35 -17.46
C TYR A 717 19.01 6.14 -16.86
N LEU A 718 19.26 5.15 -17.70
CA LEU A 718 20.06 3.96 -17.40
C LEU A 718 21.51 4.14 -17.86
N ASP A 719 22.44 3.58 -17.09
CA ASP A 719 23.84 3.44 -17.48
C ASP A 719 24.11 2.07 -18.14
N SER A 720 25.06 2.01 -19.06
CA SER A 720 25.47 0.73 -19.67
C SER A 720 26.48 -0.01 -18.81
N MET A 721 26.63 -1.32 -19.05
CA MET A 721 27.66 -2.16 -18.42
C MET A 721 29.10 -1.79 -18.82
N GLY A 722 29.30 -0.87 -19.77
CA GLY A 722 30.58 -0.23 -20.05
C GLY A 722 31.66 -1.14 -20.64
N SER A 723 32.92 -0.71 -20.50
CA SER A 723 34.12 -1.48 -20.83
C SER A 723 34.71 -2.13 -19.58
N SER A 724 35.25 -3.33 -19.74
CA SER A 724 35.96 -4.04 -18.68
C SER A 724 37.11 -4.88 -19.23
N ILE A 725 38.07 -5.20 -18.38
CA ILE A 725 39.04 -6.26 -18.62
C ILE A 725 38.65 -7.49 -17.81
N GLU A 726 38.79 -8.67 -18.39
CA GLU A 726 38.51 -9.97 -17.78
C GLU A 726 39.78 -10.81 -17.83
N SER A 727 40.16 -11.36 -16.68
CA SER A 727 41.25 -12.33 -16.54
C SER A 727 40.71 -13.59 -15.88
N GLY A 728 41.16 -14.75 -16.31
CA GLY A 728 40.67 -16.01 -15.79
C GLY A 728 41.66 -17.16 -15.85
N LEU A 729 41.42 -18.15 -15.01
CA LEU A 729 42.17 -19.39 -14.90
C LEU A 729 41.20 -20.57 -14.90
N GLY A 730 41.59 -21.67 -15.53
CA GLY A 730 40.79 -22.87 -15.50
C GLY A 730 41.57 -24.16 -15.75
N VAL A 731 40.91 -25.26 -15.49
CA VAL A 731 41.45 -26.61 -15.62
C VAL A 731 40.42 -27.53 -16.27
N ASN A 732 40.89 -28.33 -17.21
CA ASN A 732 40.13 -29.39 -17.86
C ASN A 732 40.81 -30.72 -17.55
N ILE A 733 40.06 -31.68 -17.00
CA ILE A 733 40.58 -33.01 -16.66
C ILE A 733 39.77 -34.06 -17.41
N ARG A 734 40.44 -34.86 -18.24
CA ARG A 734 39.83 -35.98 -18.97
C ARG A 734 40.19 -37.29 -18.29
N PHE A 735 39.18 -38.13 -18.06
CA PHE A 735 39.34 -39.49 -17.52
C PHE A 735 38.82 -40.53 -18.49
N ALA A 736 39.62 -41.59 -18.72
CA ALA A 736 39.23 -42.80 -19.43
C ALA A 736 38.52 -42.53 -20.78
N GLN A 737 38.89 -41.43 -21.44
CA GLN A 737 38.34 -40.95 -22.71
C GLN A 737 36.80 -40.78 -22.77
N LYS A 738 36.10 -40.82 -21.63
CA LYS A 738 34.63 -40.77 -21.54
C LYS A 738 34.09 -39.67 -20.64
N VAL A 739 34.86 -39.22 -19.65
CA VAL A 739 34.44 -38.17 -18.71
C VAL A 739 35.39 -36.99 -18.81
N VAL A 740 34.84 -35.77 -18.84
CA VAL A 740 35.64 -34.54 -18.73
C VAL A 740 35.07 -33.66 -17.62
N LEU A 741 35.94 -33.26 -16.70
CA LEU A 741 35.65 -32.30 -15.64
C LEU A 741 36.25 -30.94 -16.00
N HIS A 742 35.50 -29.89 -15.69
CA HIS A 742 35.85 -28.51 -15.97
C HIS A 742 35.68 -27.66 -14.71
N ALA A 743 36.66 -26.81 -14.44
CA ALA A 743 36.56 -25.75 -13.45
C ALA A 743 37.22 -24.47 -13.96
N ASP A 744 36.57 -23.32 -13.77
CA ASP A 744 37.00 -22.03 -14.29
C ASP A 744 36.64 -20.91 -13.31
N ILE A 745 37.56 -19.95 -13.12
CA ILE A 745 37.37 -18.77 -12.29
C ILE A 745 37.80 -17.54 -13.08
N ASN A 746 36.92 -16.54 -13.17
CA ASN A 746 37.15 -15.30 -13.89
C ASN A 746 36.94 -14.10 -12.98
N TYR A 747 37.84 -13.12 -13.09
CA TYR A 747 37.69 -11.81 -12.48
C TYR A 747 37.52 -10.75 -13.57
N GLN A 748 36.45 -9.98 -13.47
CA GLN A 748 36.13 -8.87 -14.37
C GLN A 748 36.31 -7.55 -13.61
N ARG A 749 36.97 -6.58 -14.24
CA ARG A 749 37.18 -5.24 -13.68
C ARG A 749 36.78 -4.17 -14.68
N LYS A 750 35.87 -3.28 -14.26
CA LYS A 750 35.47 -2.10 -15.04
C LYS A 750 36.66 -1.17 -15.33
N LEU A 751 36.64 -0.55 -16.51
CA LEU A 751 37.63 0.43 -16.95
C LEU A 751 37.12 1.88 -16.88
N GLN A 752 35.83 2.07 -16.58
CA GLN A 752 35.20 3.39 -16.35
C GLN A 752 34.54 3.45 -14.97
N LYS A 753 34.00 4.63 -14.61
CA LYS A 753 33.24 4.83 -13.37
C LYS A 753 32.01 3.92 -13.34
N ALA A 754 31.19 3.93 -14.40
CA ALA A 754 30.15 2.95 -14.65
C ALA A 754 30.70 1.62 -15.16
N GLY A 755 29.96 0.56 -14.91
CA GLY A 755 30.21 -0.76 -15.48
C GLY A 755 30.21 -1.87 -14.43
N VAL A 756 30.86 -2.97 -14.78
CA VAL A 756 30.79 -4.23 -14.02
C VAL A 756 32.16 -4.63 -13.48
N SER A 757 32.20 -4.96 -12.21
CA SER A 757 33.33 -5.64 -11.59
C SER A 757 32.85 -6.82 -10.76
N GLY A 758 33.60 -7.92 -10.74
CA GLY A 758 33.22 -9.08 -9.92
C GLY A 758 33.92 -10.36 -10.30
N ILE A 759 33.44 -11.45 -9.71
CA ILE A 759 33.99 -12.80 -9.89
C ILE A 759 32.92 -13.74 -10.43
N ASN A 760 33.32 -14.61 -11.35
CA ASN A 760 32.50 -15.68 -11.92
C ASN A 760 33.21 -17.01 -11.67
N ILE A 761 32.48 -18.02 -11.21
CA ILE A 761 32.99 -19.35 -10.89
C ILE A 761 32.13 -20.38 -11.62
N PHE A 762 32.77 -21.35 -12.27
CA PHE A 762 32.11 -22.39 -13.05
C PHE A 762 32.66 -23.77 -12.69
N GLY A 763 31.78 -24.76 -12.64
CA GLY A 763 32.14 -26.17 -12.52
C GLY A 763 31.22 -27.03 -13.38
N GLY A 764 31.78 -27.97 -14.14
CA GLY A 764 31.00 -28.79 -15.07
C GLY A 764 31.57 -30.18 -15.30
N ILE A 765 30.69 -31.08 -15.70
CA ILE A 765 31.00 -32.45 -16.10
C ILE A 765 30.37 -32.75 -17.46
N ARG A 766 31.13 -33.45 -18.30
CA ARG A 766 30.65 -33.98 -19.57
C ARG A 766 30.90 -35.48 -19.64
N TYR A 767 29.91 -36.20 -20.15
CA TYR A 767 29.98 -37.64 -20.38
C TYR A 767 29.72 -37.97 -21.85
N TYR A 768 30.59 -38.77 -22.45
CA TYR A 768 30.46 -39.28 -23.83
C TYR A 768 30.00 -40.73 -23.84
N PHE A 769 29.07 -41.05 -24.74
CA PHE A 769 28.59 -42.41 -24.99
C PHE A 769 28.49 -42.74 -26.48
#